data_AF-A0ABC8ZY13-F1
#
_entry.id   AF-A0ABC8ZY13-F1
#
_cell.length_a   1.000
_cell.length_b   1.000
_cell.length_c   1.000
_cell.angle_alpha   90.00
_cell.angle_beta   90.00
_cell.angle_gamma   90.00
#
_symmetry.space_group_name_H-M   'P 1'
#
loop_
_entity.id
_entity.type
_entity.pdbx_description
1 polymer ?
#
loop_
_entity_poly.entity_id
_entity_poly.type
_entity_poly.pdbx_seq_one_letter_code
_entity_poly.pdbx_strand_id
1 'polypeptide(L)'
;MDRPPPAAALSPQEWEQLLDDFASSSSPSRRGRWLHLPLLDLAVSSLPRRDLPSNLKPLLLSLIDDHLLPPSPRSLPILLSSLLSFPADHPLRDHLLTTVVSAFASALAAPVSKDHEAPHLAALVDALLAAANRPNHAPDRAARALACDALRALDAALPGLLAEALGHLYALAAAERSPAAQSYLLLLASAARHAVRLGRLGSSASILAVSGPPTPFSVPAHLLSPPAAPATSMAPLSEVNVRDIRKVLALLMDRPQVLTPAAAMEMTAILAEIAVAVLEWAPAIAAHIKVQFGGMVHSSNPMLLHSLLTLFIQFPDAFGVVDERTMARRLALAAREAHRPITARLLALHWLLGSTRFRNLVPELARWFHPNLFDPLALKAKKLDCLAYVAAEVNGDKVAGGRASEQTTGLLDDGLVCVSAFQWLPAWSTETSVAFRALHRVLVIAAPHSTDDTGCSGAGELLNSTIFHHLQTILVDMASEHRGLVPVIAEFTNRLLACNSHRWAGERLLRTLDEHLLPRLEPGYQLASYYPLFEKIAQNETVPQLRLIELLTKQMVSLTKKHSPDTELKSWSQGSKVVGICRVMLKHHHSSHIFLPLVHLLVLTIESFPDLEVRDHARICLRMLSCVPGKKLRHLMEVGEQPSGVPSHPDSLFDIPSPRPAQDLKGMPDLASYIHLERIVPLVVKQSWALTLPNFSVQSKPSGHILSIQDVSATPSEQEKPTGPTVERIGYTQETLRVMDSKGAETLQILRRYFACIPDYLHSSGLTIRIHCTFRFESEPFNHAWGSDSPVSGSDGADELPALYAVTITFSSSAQFGKIPSCHVPFILGEPPGSGMDIIPIDNQNREESSYCASVVIELEPREPSPGLIDVSVAANTENCQVLSGPLKPITVGIEDMFMKASIPPDTPNVAMYYQDLFRALWEACDSSSNTGRETFPLSGGKGSAAINGTRSVKLMEVTPKVLIGAVERYLASFVVSVAGDSLVTILRGNGVIKNIVWEESVSDDSVGADALVPYSLDSNLQLQLIDDDDIGVSSERYGHESKRDMGVMRVMIFLPPRYHLLFLMEVGCASTLVRIRTDHWPCLAYVDEYLEALIS
;
A
#
# COMPACT_ATOMS: atom_id res chain seq x y z
N MET A 1 16.50 63.26 51.51
CA MET A 1 16.26 62.15 50.58
C MET A 1 17.41 61.18 50.75
N ASP A 2 17.08 59.98 51.16
CA ASP A 2 17.98 58.97 51.70
C ASP A 2 18.96 58.43 50.66
N ARG A 3 20.21 58.23 51.10
CA ARG A 3 21.23 57.49 50.34
C ARG A 3 20.72 56.06 50.09
N PRO A 4 20.87 55.50 48.87
CA PRO A 4 20.61 54.09 48.67
C PRO A 4 21.61 53.25 49.48
N PRO A 5 21.20 52.07 49.98
CA PRO A 5 22.08 51.20 50.77
C PRO A 5 23.23 50.67 49.89
N PRO A 6 24.40 50.33 50.47
CA PRO A 6 25.50 49.74 49.73
C PRO A 6 25.09 48.36 49.22
N ALA A 7 25.34 48.08 47.93
CA ALA A 7 25.15 46.75 47.36
C ALA A 7 26.01 45.74 48.14
N ALA A 8 25.41 44.64 48.60
CA ALA A 8 26.08 43.60 49.38
C ALA A 8 27.26 43.02 48.58
N ALA A 9 28.49 43.30 48.99
CA ALA A 9 29.69 42.80 48.34
C ALA A 9 30.02 41.40 48.87
N LEU A 10 30.09 40.41 47.98
CA LEU A 10 30.48 39.04 48.35
C LEU A 10 31.94 39.01 48.85
N SER A 11 32.18 38.19 49.86
CA SER A 11 33.50 37.89 50.41
C SER A 11 34.29 36.95 49.47
N PRO A 12 35.63 36.89 49.58
CA PRO A 12 36.46 35.98 48.75
C PRO A 12 36.05 34.50 48.88
N GLN A 13 35.65 34.05 50.07
CA GLN A 13 35.22 32.67 50.33
C GLN A 13 33.87 32.35 49.67
N GLU A 14 32.94 33.31 49.66
CA GLU A 14 31.66 33.16 48.96
C GLU A 14 31.86 33.12 47.44
N TRP A 15 32.83 33.87 46.91
CA TRP A 15 33.21 33.80 45.48
C TRP A 15 33.80 32.45 45.09
N GLU A 16 34.67 31.86 45.92
CA GLU A 16 35.22 30.52 45.71
C GLU A 16 34.11 29.46 45.67
N GLN A 17 33.19 29.51 46.64
CA GLN A 17 32.06 28.58 46.73
C GLN A 17 31.10 28.72 45.54
N LEU A 18 30.87 29.95 45.07
CA LEU A 18 30.06 30.22 43.89
C LEU A 18 30.73 29.64 42.62
N LEU A 19 32.02 29.87 42.43
CA LEU A 19 32.76 29.37 41.26
C LEU A 19 32.76 27.83 41.20
N ASP A 20 32.95 27.16 42.33
CA ASP A 20 32.89 25.70 42.43
C ASP A 20 31.49 25.15 42.09
N ASP A 21 30.43 25.82 42.55
CA ASP A 21 29.05 25.44 42.24
C ASP A 21 28.72 25.59 40.74
N PHE A 22 29.30 26.57 40.05
CA PHE A 22 29.13 26.74 38.59
C PHE A 22 29.99 25.77 37.77
N ALA A 23 31.21 25.45 38.21
CA ALA A 23 32.11 24.50 37.55
C ALA A 23 31.63 23.04 37.62
N SER A 24 30.90 22.65 38.68
CA SER A 24 30.33 21.30 38.79
C SER A 24 29.15 21.09 37.84
N SER A 25 29.33 20.30 36.78
CA SER A 25 28.30 20.03 35.75
C SER A 25 27.16 19.11 36.23
N SER A 26 27.23 18.59 37.46
CA SER A 26 26.42 17.45 37.92
C SER A 26 25.14 17.82 38.69
N SER A 27 24.88 19.09 39.03
CA SER A 27 23.62 19.45 39.74
C SER A 27 23.13 20.89 39.53
N PRO A 28 22.02 21.12 38.79
CA PRO A 28 21.45 22.46 38.58
C PRO A 28 20.87 23.10 39.86
N SER A 29 20.56 22.30 40.88
CA SER A 29 20.02 22.76 42.17
C SER A 29 21.03 23.56 43.02
N ARG A 30 22.34 23.36 42.84
CA ARG A 30 23.37 24.16 43.53
C ARG A 30 23.49 25.58 42.98
N ARG A 31 23.39 25.73 41.65
CA ARG A 31 23.40 27.02 40.95
C ARG A 31 22.21 27.90 41.34
N GLY A 32 21.04 27.30 41.55
CA GLY A 32 19.82 27.98 41.97
C GLY A 32 19.95 28.81 43.25
N ARG A 33 20.92 28.47 44.13
CA ARG A 33 21.20 29.25 45.35
C ARG A 33 21.72 30.65 45.08
N TRP A 34 22.34 30.90 43.93
CA TRP A 34 23.02 32.17 43.63
C TRP A 34 22.23 33.06 42.65
N LEU A 35 21.26 32.50 41.92
CA LEU A 35 20.52 33.20 40.85
C LEU A 35 19.63 34.36 41.32
N HIS A 36 19.36 34.47 42.62
CA HIS A 36 18.61 35.58 43.20
C HIS A 36 19.44 36.86 43.37
N LEU A 37 20.77 36.77 43.23
CA LEU A 37 21.69 37.90 43.32
C LEU A 37 21.96 38.50 41.93
N PRO A 38 22.25 39.82 41.83
CA PRO A 38 22.69 40.44 40.59
C PRO A 38 24.16 40.07 40.30
N LEU A 39 24.39 38.79 39.94
CA LEU A 39 25.72 38.19 39.84
C LEU A 39 26.65 38.93 38.87
N LEU A 40 26.11 39.45 37.76
CA LEU A 40 26.90 40.24 36.81
C LEU A 40 27.38 41.56 37.41
N ASP A 41 26.50 42.34 38.04
CA ASP A 41 26.87 43.62 38.65
C ASP A 41 27.85 43.43 39.83
N LEU A 42 27.66 42.36 40.61
CA LEU A 42 28.55 41.97 41.70
C LEU A 42 29.92 41.51 41.19
N ALA A 43 29.96 40.70 40.14
CA ALA A 43 31.20 40.23 39.55
C ALA A 43 31.98 41.42 38.96
N VAL A 44 31.32 42.28 38.16
CA VAL A 44 31.98 43.42 37.50
C VAL A 44 32.47 44.47 38.50
N SER A 45 31.71 44.76 39.56
CA SER A 45 32.15 45.67 40.63
C SER A 45 33.26 45.08 41.52
N SER A 46 33.42 43.75 41.54
CA SER A 46 34.47 43.08 42.31
C SER A 46 35.83 43.01 41.60
N LEU A 47 35.86 43.03 40.27
CA LEU A 47 37.10 43.00 39.47
C LEU A 47 38.12 44.10 39.83
N PRO A 48 37.74 45.39 39.97
CA PRO A 48 38.68 46.46 40.32
C PRO A 48 39.06 46.48 41.82
N ARG A 49 38.42 45.66 42.68
CA ARG A 49 38.74 45.64 44.12
C ARG A 49 40.15 45.11 44.35
N ARG A 50 40.88 45.78 45.24
CA ARG A 50 42.23 45.35 45.67
C ARG A 50 42.20 44.19 46.66
N ASP A 51 41.08 44.03 47.36
CA ASP A 51 40.90 43.01 48.42
C ASP A 51 40.71 41.59 47.87
N LEU A 52 40.39 41.45 46.58
CA LEU A 52 40.10 40.15 45.96
C LEU A 52 41.41 39.46 45.53
N PRO A 53 41.63 38.17 45.90
CA PRO A 53 42.78 37.38 45.47
C PRO A 53 43.00 37.39 43.95
N SER A 54 44.26 37.50 43.50
CA SER A 54 44.61 37.62 42.07
C SER A 54 44.24 36.40 41.24
N ASN A 55 44.16 35.21 41.85
CA ASN A 55 43.73 33.96 41.22
C ASN A 55 42.21 33.89 40.98
N LEU A 56 41.40 34.63 41.76
CA LEU A 56 39.94 34.64 41.59
C LEU A 56 39.49 35.54 40.44
N LYS A 57 40.19 36.64 40.19
CA LYS A 57 39.86 37.60 39.12
C LYS A 57 39.71 36.96 37.71
N PRO A 58 40.61 36.08 37.22
CA PRO A 58 40.41 35.40 35.94
C PRO A 58 39.26 34.38 35.97
N LEU A 59 39.02 33.71 37.10
CA LEU A 59 37.89 32.78 37.25
C LEU A 59 36.55 33.52 37.24
N LEU A 60 36.49 34.72 37.82
CA LEU A 60 35.33 35.59 37.72
C LEU A 60 35.06 36.07 36.29
N LEU A 61 36.09 36.33 35.50
CA LEU A 61 35.93 36.68 34.09
C LEU A 61 35.41 35.49 33.26
N SER A 62 35.94 34.28 33.48
CA SER A 62 35.40 33.04 32.87
C SER A 62 33.94 32.80 33.29
N LEU A 63 33.59 33.02 34.55
CA LEU A 63 32.20 32.94 35.01
C LEU A 63 31.29 33.94 34.26
N ILE A 64 31.76 35.17 34.03
CA ILE A 64 31.01 36.17 33.27
C ILE A 64 30.81 35.69 31.83
N ASP A 65 31.87 35.26 31.16
CA ASP A 65 31.84 34.83 29.76
C ASP A 65 30.97 33.58 29.54
N ASP A 66 31.07 32.58 30.43
CA ASP A 66 30.42 31.28 30.25
C ASP A 66 28.95 31.25 30.70
N HIS A 67 28.56 32.11 31.65
CA HIS A 67 27.28 31.96 32.37
C HIS A 67 26.46 33.24 32.56
N LEU A 68 27.05 34.44 32.39
CA LEU A 68 26.37 35.71 32.69
C LEU A 68 26.15 36.61 31.46
N LEU A 69 26.57 36.17 30.26
CA LEU A 69 26.23 36.78 28.97
C LEU A 69 25.06 36.00 28.30
N PRO A 70 24.10 36.68 27.63
CA PRO A 70 24.09 38.09 27.28
C PRO A 70 23.66 39.02 28.45
N PRO A 71 24.24 40.22 28.55
CA PRO A 71 24.02 41.14 29.65
C PRO A 71 22.69 41.89 29.49
N SER A 72 22.15 42.42 30.59
CA SER A 72 21.09 43.43 30.50
C SER A 72 21.68 44.75 29.94
N PRO A 73 20.90 45.57 29.20
CA PRO A 73 21.39 46.88 28.72
C PRO A 73 21.82 47.82 29.86
N ARG A 74 21.37 47.56 31.10
CA ARG A 74 21.73 48.31 32.31
C ARG A 74 23.14 47.98 32.84
N SER A 75 23.69 46.82 32.50
CA SER A 75 25.02 46.37 32.95
C SER A 75 26.17 46.82 32.03
N LEU A 76 25.88 47.28 30.81
CA LEU A 76 26.88 47.76 29.84
C LEU A 76 27.71 48.97 30.33
N PRO A 77 27.11 50.01 30.97
CA PRO A 77 27.87 51.15 31.49
C PRO A 77 28.84 50.74 32.60
N ILE A 78 28.44 49.77 33.43
CA ILE A 78 29.25 49.27 34.56
C ILE A 78 30.46 48.51 34.02
N LEU A 79 30.25 47.63 33.03
CA LEU A 79 31.30 46.92 32.29
C LEU A 79 32.30 47.88 31.63
N LEU A 80 31.80 48.91 30.95
CA LEU A 80 32.64 49.95 30.33
C LEU A 80 33.44 50.72 31.38
N SER A 81 32.81 51.14 32.48
CA SER A 81 33.50 51.86 33.56
C SER A 81 34.59 51.02 34.22
N SER A 82 34.36 49.70 34.35
CA SER A 82 35.36 48.76 34.84
C SER A 82 36.56 48.72 33.90
N LEU A 83 36.36 48.52 32.59
CA LEU A 83 37.44 48.54 31.60
C LEU A 83 38.27 49.83 31.62
N LEU A 84 37.60 50.99 31.70
CA LEU A 84 38.28 52.29 31.75
C LEU A 84 39.06 52.52 33.06
N SER A 85 38.67 51.87 34.15
CA SER A 85 39.36 51.95 35.44
C SER A 85 40.63 51.10 35.52
N PHE A 86 40.79 50.09 34.66
CA PHE A 86 41.97 49.22 34.66
C PHE A 86 43.19 49.89 33.97
N PRO A 87 44.40 49.80 34.56
CA PRO A 87 45.63 50.27 33.91
C PRO A 87 45.87 49.57 32.57
N ALA A 88 46.47 50.28 31.60
CA ALA A 88 46.76 49.75 30.27
C ALA A 88 47.63 48.49 30.29
N ASP A 89 48.52 48.38 31.28
CA ASP A 89 49.49 47.30 31.38
C ASP A 89 48.99 46.12 32.25
N HIS A 90 47.74 46.12 32.70
CA HIS A 90 47.21 45.07 33.57
C HIS A 90 46.92 43.78 32.76
N PRO A 91 47.40 42.59 33.17
CA PRO A 91 47.31 41.35 32.38
C PRO A 91 45.87 40.89 32.12
N LEU A 92 44.92 41.27 32.99
CA LEU A 92 43.49 40.94 32.83
C LEU A 92 42.73 41.94 31.94
N ARG A 93 43.35 43.06 31.54
CA ARG A 93 42.68 44.09 30.74
C ARG A 93 42.30 43.57 29.36
N ASP A 94 43.12 42.71 28.75
CA ASP A 94 42.85 42.11 27.45
C ASP A 94 41.65 41.15 27.48
N HIS A 95 41.57 40.32 28.53
CA HIS A 95 40.44 39.42 28.74
C HIS A 95 39.16 40.22 29.04
N LEU A 96 39.25 41.21 29.94
CA LEU A 96 38.14 42.12 30.24
C LEU A 96 37.67 42.88 28.99
N LEU A 97 38.57 43.33 28.14
CA LEU A 97 38.20 43.99 26.88
C LEU A 97 37.39 43.04 25.99
N THR A 98 37.78 41.77 25.90
CA THR A 98 37.06 40.75 25.14
C THR A 98 35.66 40.49 25.71
N THR A 99 35.53 40.40 27.04
CA THR A 99 34.24 40.29 27.75
C THR A 99 33.36 41.51 27.53
N VAL A 100 33.91 42.73 27.62
CA VAL A 100 33.15 43.97 27.38
C VAL A 100 32.70 44.04 25.93
N VAL A 101 33.56 43.74 24.97
CA VAL A 101 33.21 43.79 23.54
C VAL A 101 32.16 42.74 23.19
N SER A 102 32.27 41.51 23.69
CA SER A 102 31.27 40.47 23.46
C SER A 102 29.92 40.80 24.13
N ALA A 103 29.95 41.39 25.32
CA ALA A 103 28.77 41.91 26.02
C ALA A 103 28.06 43.00 25.21
N PHE A 104 28.80 43.99 24.70
CA PHE A 104 28.27 45.01 23.82
C PHE A 104 27.76 44.41 22.51
N ALA A 105 28.57 43.60 21.81
CA ALA A 105 28.19 42.96 20.56
C ALA A 105 26.91 42.12 20.67
N SER A 106 26.69 41.44 21.80
CA SER A 106 25.48 40.64 22.04
C SER A 106 24.25 41.49 22.37
N ALA A 107 24.45 42.69 22.94
CA ALA A 107 23.38 43.60 23.30
C ALA A 107 22.99 44.57 22.17
N LEU A 108 23.85 44.74 21.16
CA LEU A 108 23.60 45.61 20.01
C LEU A 108 22.52 45.03 19.09
N ALA A 109 21.46 45.80 18.86
CA ALA A 109 20.44 45.55 17.85
C ALA A 109 20.18 46.82 17.03
N ALA A 110 19.72 46.67 15.79
CA ALA A 110 19.28 47.79 14.96
C ALA A 110 17.75 47.97 15.08
N PRO A 111 17.22 49.20 15.33
CA PRO A 111 17.92 50.46 15.59
C PRO A 111 18.41 50.61 17.05
N VAL A 112 19.55 51.28 17.24
CA VAL A 112 20.17 51.52 18.57
C VAL A 112 19.43 52.62 19.35
N SER A 113 19.24 52.41 20.66
CA SER A 113 18.62 53.43 21.53
C SER A 113 19.49 54.68 21.65
N LYS A 114 18.95 55.84 21.24
CA LYS A 114 19.64 57.15 21.30
C LYS A 114 20.06 57.55 22.72
N ASP A 115 19.25 57.22 23.73
CA ASP A 115 19.45 57.72 25.10
C ASP A 115 20.22 56.74 26.00
N HIS A 116 20.22 55.44 25.69
CA HIS A 116 20.73 54.41 26.60
C HIS A 116 21.99 53.69 26.06
N GLU A 117 22.04 53.37 24.77
CA GLU A 117 23.09 52.51 24.20
C GLU A 117 24.11 53.30 23.39
N ALA A 118 23.65 54.28 22.60
CA ALA A 118 24.48 55.10 21.74
C ALA A 118 25.64 55.84 22.46
N PRO A 119 25.47 56.49 23.64
CA PRO A 119 26.57 57.20 24.29
C PRO A 119 27.64 56.25 24.86
N HIS A 120 27.24 55.09 25.38
CA HIS A 120 28.17 54.10 25.93
C HIS A 120 28.92 53.36 24.82
N LEU A 121 28.24 53.05 23.71
CA LEU A 121 28.87 52.52 22.51
C LEU A 121 29.89 53.51 21.94
N ALA A 122 29.53 54.80 21.84
CA ALA A 122 30.43 55.85 21.38
C ALA A 122 31.68 55.96 22.26
N ALA A 123 31.52 55.96 23.59
CA ALA A 123 32.64 56.01 24.53
C ALA A 123 33.57 54.78 24.44
N LEU A 124 33.00 53.58 24.20
CA LEU A 124 33.79 52.37 23.96
C LEU A 124 34.58 52.46 22.64
N VAL A 125 33.94 52.90 21.57
CA VAL A 125 34.58 53.07 20.25
C VAL A 125 35.67 54.15 20.32
N ASP A 126 35.44 55.26 21.01
CA ASP A 126 36.45 56.31 21.25
C ASP A 126 37.68 55.75 21.98
N ALA A 127 37.46 54.97 23.06
CA ALA A 127 38.55 54.35 23.81
C ALA A 127 39.36 53.36 22.96
N LEU A 128 38.68 52.59 22.11
CA LEU A 128 39.30 51.64 21.18
C LEU A 128 40.06 52.32 20.04
N LEU A 129 39.48 53.36 19.44
CA LEU A 129 40.15 54.18 18.41
C LEU A 129 41.36 54.90 19.00
N ALA A 130 41.27 55.43 20.21
CA ALA A 130 42.39 56.04 20.92
C ALA A 130 43.53 55.05 21.17
N ALA A 131 43.20 53.79 21.52
CA ALA A 131 44.19 52.72 21.64
C ALA A 131 44.83 52.41 20.28
N ALA A 132 44.04 52.30 19.19
CA ALA A 132 44.53 51.99 17.85
C ALA A 132 45.33 53.14 17.20
N ASN A 133 45.17 54.39 17.64
CA ASN A 133 45.75 55.59 17.01
C ASN A 133 47.27 55.79 17.23
N ARG A 134 48.00 54.78 17.74
CA ARG A 134 49.46 54.80 17.94
C ARG A 134 50.17 53.77 17.06
N PRO A 135 50.16 53.93 15.72
CA PRO A 135 50.76 52.94 14.84
C PRO A 135 52.25 52.80 15.11
N ASN A 136 52.78 51.58 14.95
CA ASN A 136 54.20 51.24 15.16
C ASN A 136 54.73 51.39 16.61
N HIS A 137 53.89 51.67 17.60
CA HIS A 137 54.34 51.68 18.98
C HIS A 137 54.54 50.24 19.48
N ALA A 138 55.73 49.95 20.02
CA ALA A 138 56.15 48.59 20.34
C ALA A 138 55.52 47.98 21.61
N PRO A 139 55.39 48.70 22.75
CA PRO A 139 54.92 48.09 24.01
C PRO A 139 53.42 47.82 24.03
N ASP A 140 52.60 48.60 23.31
CA ASP A 140 51.15 48.44 23.23
C ASP A 140 50.70 47.59 22.03
N ARG A 141 51.63 46.96 21.31
CA ARG A 141 51.35 46.22 20.07
C ARG A 141 50.20 45.20 20.19
N ALA A 142 50.17 44.42 21.27
CA ALA A 142 49.11 43.44 21.50
C ALA A 142 47.75 44.12 21.79
N ALA A 143 47.76 45.15 22.65
CA ALA A 143 46.58 45.94 22.97
C ALA A 143 46.01 46.67 21.74
N ARG A 144 46.85 47.15 20.83
CA ARG A 144 46.43 47.77 19.56
C ARG A 144 45.80 46.77 18.60
N ALA A 145 46.43 45.61 18.42
CA ALA A 145 45.86 44.52 17.61
C ALA A 145 44.50 44.10 18.17
N LEU A 146 44.40 43.91 19.48
CA LEU A 146 43.16 43.58 20.18
C LEU A 146 42.11 44.69 20.06
N ALA A 147 42.51 45.97 20.13
CA ALA A 147 41.60 47.09 19.91
C ALA A 147 41.03 47.10 18.48
N CYS A 148 41.85 46.77 17.48
CA CYS A 148 41.38 46.62 16.10
C CYS A 148 40.42 45.44 15.93
N ASP A 149 40.71 44.29 16.55
CA ASP A 149 39.82 43.13 16.53
C ASP A 149 38.51 43.39 17.29
N ALA A 150 38.57 44.15 18.39
CA ALA A 150 37.40 44.61 19.14
C ALA A 150 36.52 45.55 18.32
N LEU A 151 37.10 46.55 17.65
CA LEU A 151 36.39 47.44 16.73
C LEU A 151 35.73 46.65 15.59
N ARG A 152 36.44 45.65 15.05
CA ARG A 152 35.93 44.77 13.99
C ARG A 152 34.75 43.93 14.49
N ALA A 153 34.81 43.41 15.72
CA ALA A 153 33.70 42.65 16.32
C ALA A 153 32.46 43.53 16.55
N LEU A 154 32.63 44.77 17.01
CA LEU A 154 31.53 45.73 17.16
C LEU A 154 30.90 46.11 15.80
N ASP A 155 31.73 46.35 14.78
CA ASP A 155 31.27 46.64 13.42
C ASP A 155 30.61 45.42 12.74
N ALA A 156 30.98 44.19 13.11
CA ALA A 156 30.29 42.98 12.66
C ALA A 156 28.92 42.80 13.34
N ALA A 157 28.80 43.15 14.63
CA ALA A 157 27.54 43.14 15.36
C ALA A 157 26.57 44.25 14.91
N LEU A 158 27.11 45.41 14.55
CA LEU A 158 26.35 46.55 14.02
C LEU A 158 26.96 47.06 12.70
N PRO A 159 26.65 46.40 11.55
CA PRO A 159 27.22 46.72 10.25
C PRO A 159 27.06 48.19 9.86
N GLY A 160 28.18 48.89 9.66
CA GLY A 160 28.18 50.31 9.28
C GLY A 160 28.59 51.27 10.39
N LEU A 161 28.84 50.77 11.61
CA LEU A 161 29.31 51.56 12.74
C LEU A 161 30.56 52.38 12.38
N LEU A 162 31.52 51.76 11.68
CA LEU A 162 32.80 52.40 11.34
C LEU A 162 32.83 53.03 9.95
N ALA A 163 31.68 53.12 9.26
CA ALA A 163 31.64 53.61 7.88
C ALA A 163 32.16 55.06 7.72
N GLU A 164 31.91 55.92 8.72
CA GLU A 164 32.37 57.33 8.72
C GLU A 164 33.85 57.48 9.12
N ALA A 165 34.44 56.45 9.74
CA ALA A 165 35.84 56.42 10.16
C ALA A 165 36.78 55.79 9.12
N LEU A 166 36.28 55.40 7.94
CA LEU A 166 37.05 54.61 6.97
C LEU A 166 38.35 55.29 6.51
N GLY A 167 38.33 56.62 6.31
CA GLY A 167 39.53 57.39 5.98
C GLY A 167 40.62 57.34 7.05
N HIS A 168 40.22 57.35 8.32
CA HIS A 168 41.13 57.29 9.45
C HIS A 168 41.72 55.89 9.58
N LEU A 169 40.87 54.86 9.45
CA LEU A 169 41.30 53.46 9.44
C LEU A 169 42.27 53.17 8.28
N TYR A 170 42.03 53.75 7.10
CA TYR A 170 42.96 53.66 5.96
C TYR A 170 44.33 54.27 6.30
N ALA A 171 44.35 55.46 6.91
CA ALA A 171 45.61 56.09 7.33
C ALA A 171 46.37 55.25 8.36
N LEU A 172 45.67 54.67 9.34
CA LEU A 172 46.26 53.80 10.36
C LEU A 172 46.83 52.51 9.75
N ALA A 173 46.05 51.82 8.91
CA ALA A 173 46.50 50.61 8.22
C ALA A 173 47.69 50.89 7.26
N ALA A 174 47.69 52.05 6.60
CA ALA A 174 48.78 52.47 5.73
C ALA A 174 50.07 52.83 6.50
N ALA A 175 49.93 53.35 7.73
CA ALA A 175 51.05 53.71 8.60
C ALA A 175 51.66 52.51 9.35
N GLU A 176 50.85 51.50 9.69
CA GLU A 176 51.27 50.35 10.47
C GLU A 176 52.27 49.45 9.70
N ARG A 177 53.35 49.07 10.37
CA ARG A 177 54.44 48.21 9.88
C ARG A 177 54.79 47.10 10.87
N SER A 178 54.28 47.13 12.10
CA SER A 178 54.48 46.05 13.08
C SER A 178 53.61 44.82 12.77
N PRO A 179 53.82 43.68 13.44
CA PRO A 179 52.97 42.49 13.29
C PRO A 179 51.47 42.71 13.57
N ALA A 180 51.11 43.82 14.24
CA ALA A 180 49.70 44.22 14.41
C ALA A 180 49.02 44.60 13.09
N ALA A 181 49.77 44.82 12.00
CA ALA A 181 49.25 45.19 10.69
C ALA A 181 48.14 44.25 10.17
N GLN A 182 48.16 42.96 10.52
CA GLN A 182 47.07 42.04 10.18
C GLN A 182 45.71 42.54 10.71
N SER A 183 45.62 42.89 12.00
CA SER A 183 44.36 43.34 12.61
C SER A 183 43.90 44.69 12.05
N TYR A 184 44.82 45.61 11.72
CA TYR A 184 44.48 46.87 11.05
C TYR A 184 43.95 46.66 9.63
N LEU A 185 44.58 45.77 8.85
CA LEU A 185 44.13 45.45 7.48
C LEU A 185 42.76 44.78 7.51
N LEU A 186 42.52 43.82 8.42
CA LEU A 186 41.21 43.17 8.57
C LEU A 186 40.11 44.14 9.03
N LEU A 187 40.43 45.06 9.94
CA LEU A 187 39.51 46.11 10.36
C LEU A 187 39.12 47.02 9.18
N LEU A 188 40.11 47.49 8.43
CA LEU A 188 39.88 48.30 7.22
C LEU A 188 39.03 47.54 6.19
N ALA A 189 39.34 46.26 5.95
CA ALA A 189 38.59 45.43 5.02
C ALA A 189 37.12 45.25 5.45
N SER A 190 36.87 44.93 6.72
CA SER A 190 35.51 44.78 7.26
C SER A 190 34.71 46.08 7.17
N ALA A 191 35.31 47.21 7.59
CA ALA A 191 34.64 48.51 7.53
C ALA A 191 34.34 48.92 6.07
N ALA A 192 35.25 48.65 5.14
CA ALA A 192 35.04 48.87 3.71
C ALA A 192 33.89 48.00 3.17
N ARG A 193 33.83 46.71 3.54
CA ARG A 193 32.74 45.80 3.16
C ARG A 193 31.38 46.33 3.58
N HIS A 194 31.23 46.75 4.82
CA HIS A 194 29.95 47.26 5.32
C HIS A 194 29.60 48.61 4.69
N ALA A 195 30.57 49.50 4.45
CA ALA A 195 30.34 50.75 3.71
C ALA A 195 29.80 50.49 2.29
N VAL A 196 30.30 49.47 1.61
CA VAL A 196 29.83 49.05 0.28
C VAL A 196 28.41 48.46 0.34
N ARG A 197 28.13 47.55 1.29
CA ARG A 197 26.79 46.97 1.50
C ARG A 197 25.72 48.04 1.78
N LEU A 198 26.10 49.12 2.46
CA LEU A 198 25.21 50.24 2.79
C LEU A 198 25.03 51.25 1.63
N GLY A 199 25.57 50.98 0.45
CA GLY A 199 25.40 51.82 -0.73
C GLY A 199 26.09 53.20 -0.65
N ARG A 200 27.05 53.38 0.27
CA ARG A 200 27.71 54.67 0.50
C ARG A 200 28.55 55.16 -0.68
N LEU A 201 28.86 54.29 -1.62
CA LEU A 201 29.54 54.63 -2.86
C LEU A 201 28.74 55.62 -3.73
N GLY A 202 27.41 55.68 -3.60
CA GLY A 202 26.55 56.65 -4.30
C GLY A 202 26.50 58.05 -3.66
N SER A 203 27.13 58.23 -2.49
CA SER A 203 27.20 59.55 -1.83
C SER A 203 28.10 60.51 -2.60
N SER A 204 27.79 61.82 -2.57
CA SER A 204 28.64 62.86 -3.16
C SER A 204 29.91 63.13 -2.34
N ALA A 205 29.92 62.80 -1.05
CA ALA A 205 31.08 62.96 -0.17
C ALA A 205 32.08 61.79 -0.33
N SER A 206 33.38 62.12 -0.27
CA SER A 206 34.48 61.13 -0.27
C SER A 206 34.44 60.27 0.99
N ILE A 207 34.48 58.95 0.82
CA ILE A 207 34.49 57.99 1.95
C ILE A 207 35.83 58.05 2.72
N LEU A 208 36.89 58.57 2.13
CA LEU A 208 38.21 58.75 2.77
C LEU A 208 38.44 60.19 3.28
N ALA A 209 37.40 61.04 3.37
CA ALA A 209 37.55 62.44 3.72
C ALA A 209 38.10 62.68 5.14
N VAL A 210 37.77 61.83 6.10
CA VAL A 210 38.19 61.95 7.50
C VAL A 210 39.49 61.17 7.70
N SER A 211 40.64 61.84 7.81
CA SER A 211 41.95 61.19 8.03
C SER A 211 42.40 61.14 9.49
N GLY A 212 41.85 62.01 10.35
CA GLY A 212 42.13 62.07 11.79
C GLY A 212 41.14 61.27 12.65
N PRO A 213 41.46 61.04 13.94
CA PRO A 213 40.57 60.31 14.84
C PRO A 213 39.26 61.07 15.00
N PRO A 214 38.09 60.43 14.77
CA PRO A 214 36.79 61.06 14.97
C PRO A 214 36.47 61.11 16.48
N THR A 215 37.09 62.03 17.22
CA THR A 215 36.86 62.21 18.66
C THR A 215 36.15 63.54 18.92
N PRO A 216 34.98 63.58 19.61
CA PRO A 216 34.24 62.41 20.09
C PRO A 216 33.56 61.65 18.95
N PHE A 217 33.55 60.32 19.05
CA PHE A 217 32.89 59.46 18.08
C PHE A 217 31.37 59.61 18.20
N SER A 218 30.69 59.83 17.08
CA SER A 218 29.24 59.84 17.02
C SER A 218 28.73 58.59 16.31
N VAL A 219 27.78 57.88 16.91
CA VAL A 219 27.12 56.74 16.25
C VAL A 219 26.44 57.24 14.97
N PRO A 220 26.73 56.64 13.81
CA PRO A 220 26.17 57.08 12.53
C PRO A 220 24.64 57.17 12.53
N ALA A 221 24.11 58.25 11.95
CA ALA A 221 22.67 58.57 12.01
C ALA A 221 21.75 57.46 11.46
N HIS A 222 22.22 56.70 10.47
CA HIS A 222 21.49 55.59 9.84
C HIS A 222 21.26 54.39 10.78
N LEU A 223 22.03 54.28 11.87
CA LEU A 223 21.88 53.22 12.89
C LEU A 223 20.96 53.65 14.05
N LEU A 224 20.70 54.95 14.17
CA LEU A 224 19.82 55.56 15.18
C LEU A 224 18.37 55.73 14.69
N SER A 225 18.12 55.47 13.40
CA SER A 225 16.81 55.54 12.76
C SER A 225 16.35 54.16 12.31
N PRO A 226 15.04 53.83 12.38
CA PRO A 226 14.53 52.58 11.82
C PRO A 226 14.85 52.50 10.30
N PRO A 227 15.14 51.29 9.77
CA PRO A 227 15.50 51.14 8.36
C PRO A 227 14.36 51.66 7.48
N ALA A 228 14.66 52.65 6.64
CA ALA A 228 13.72 53.12 5.64
C ALA A 228 13.40 51.97 4.66
N ALA A 229 12.17 51.94 4.13
CA ALA A 229 11.77 50.97 3.10
C ALA A 229 12.83 50.92 1.97
N PRO A 230 13.15 49.73 1.42
CA PRO A 230 14.23 49.58 0.45
C PRO A 230 13.94 50.48 -0.76
N ALA A 231 14.71 51.55 -0.90
CA ALA A 231 14.63 52.43 -2.04
C ALA A 231 15.00 51.62 -3.29
N THR A 232 14.03 51.44 -4.19
CA THR A 232 14.13 50.67 -5.43
C THR A 232 15.01 51.31 -6.52
N SER A 233 15.82 52.31 -6.19
CA SER A 233 16.85 52.82 -7.12
C SER A 233 18.20 52.91 -6.42
N MET A 234 19.16 52.09 -6.84
CA MET A 234 20.57 52.34 -6.54
C MET A 234 20.96 53.69 -7.15
N ALA A 235 21.27 54.67 -6.29
CA ALA A 235 21.85 55.92 -6.76
C ALA A 235 23.14 55.61 -7.55
N PRO A 236 23.40 56.30 -8.67
CA PRO A 236 24.60 56.09 -9.46
C PRO A 236 25.84 56.29 -8.58
N LEU A 237 26.84 55.41 -8.74
CA LEU A 237 28.07 55.46 -7.96
C LEU A 237 28.83 56.76 -8.25
N SER A 238 29.35 57.40 -7.21
CA SER A 238 30.22 58.58 -7.35
C SER A 238 31.61 58.15 -7.82
N GLU A 239 32.12 58.75 -8.91
CA GLU A 239 33.46 58.46 -9.45
C GLU A 239 34.58 58.66 -8.40
N VAL A 240 34.37 59.62 -7.48
CA VAL A 240 35.31 59.89 -6.37
C VAL A 240 35.37 58.70 -5.42
N ASN A 241 34.22 58.12 -5.09
CA ASN A 241 34.13 56.98 -4.17
C ASN A 241 34.60 55.68 -4.80
N VAL A 242 34.40 55.50 -6.11
CA VAL A 242 35.00 54.39 -6.87
C VAL A 242 36.54 54.50 -6.91
N ARG A 243 37.08 55.72 -6.99
CA ARG A 243 38.53 55.94 -6.89
C ARG A 243 39.05 55.66 -5.49
N ASP A 244 38.32 56.07 -4.46
CA ASP A 244 38.72 55.89 -3.07
C ASP A 244 38.67 54.41 -2.66
N ILE A 245 37.62 53.67 -3.02
CA ILE A 245 37.57 52.22 -2.74
C ILE A 245 38.67 51.47 -3.49
N ARG A 246 39.07 51.92 -4.70
CA ARG A 246 40.21 51.35 -5.42
C ARG A 246 41.53 51.55 -4.66
N LYS A 247 41.74 52.69 -4.00
CA LYS A 247 42.92 52.92 -3.14
C LYS A 247 42.90 51.97 -1.94
N VAL A 248 41.74 51.78 -1.31
CA VAL A 248 41.57 50.84 -0.19
C VAL A 248 41.90 49.41 -0.65
N LEU A 249 41.31 48.96 -1.76
CA LEU A 249 41.59 47.63 -2.32
C LEU A 249 43.07 47.46 -2.69
N ALA A 250 43.71 48.48 -3.27
CA ALA A 250 45.14 48.44 -3.59
C ALA A 250 45.99 48.25 -2.32
N LEU A 251 45.69 48.97 -1.23
CA LEU A 251 46.40 48.82 0.04
C LEU A 251 46.21 47.42 0.66
N LEU A 252 44.98 46.89 0.64
CA LEU A 252 44.69 45.55 1.16
C LEU A 252 45.39 44.45 0.36
N MET A 253 45.53 44.65 -0.95
CA MET A 253 46.20 43.71 -1.86
C MET A 253 47.73 43.83 -1.88
N ASP A 254 48.32 44.90 -1.33
CA ASP A 254 49.77 45.15 -1.36
C ASP A 254 50.56 44.20 -0.43
N ARG A 255 49.92 43.66 0.63
CA ARG A 255 50.61 42.90 1.69
C ARG A 255 49.93 41.58 2.12
N PRO A 256 49.67 40.65 1.19
CA PRO A 256 49.11 39.35 1.54
C PRO A 256 50.04 38.51 2.43
N GLN A 257 51.35 38.77 2.40
CA GLN A 257 52.37 38.02 3.15
C GLN A 257 52.32 38.22 4.67
N VAL A 258 51.70 39.31 5.14
CA VAL A 258 51.57 39.63 6.57
C VAL A 258 50.42 38.85 7.21
N LEU A 259 49.54 38.25 6.40
CA LEU A 259 48.34 37.56 6.86
C LEU A 259 48.65 36.10 7.21
N THR A 260 48.16 35.67 8.37
CA THR A 260 48.02 34.25 8.70
C THR A 260 47.05 33.57 7.72
N PRO A 261 47.11 32.23 7.53
CA PRO A 261 46.21 31.54 6.60
C PRO A 261 44.72 31.78 6.84
N ALA A 262 44.30 31.92 8.10
CA ALA A 262 42.91 32.23 8.46
C ALA A 262 42.54 33.67 8.09
N ALA A 263 43.41 34.63 8.42
CA ALA A 263 43.22 36.03 8.05
C ALA A 263 43.25 36.25 6.53
N ALA A 264 44.10 35.52 5.82
CA ALA A 264 44.15 35.56 4.35
C ALA A 264 42.86 35.03 3.73
N MET A 265 42.29 33.93 4.26
CA MET A 265 40.99 33.44 3.82
C MET A 265 39.89 34.49 4.02
N GLU A 266 39.80 35.05 5.24
CA GLU A 266 38.81 36.09 5.54
C GLU A 266 38.99 37.32 4.63
N MET A 267 40.23 37.79 4.48
CA MET A 267 40.58 38.90 3.60
C MET A 267 40.17 38.63 2.15
N THR A 268 40.47 37.45 1.60
CA THR A 268 40.08 37.10 0.23
C THR A 268 38.58 37.09 0.02
N ALA A 269 37.81 36.60 0.99
CA ALA A 269 36.34 36.60 0.92
C ALA A 269 35.78 38.03 0.95
N ILE A 270 36.31 38.90 1.82
CA ILE A 270 35.91 40.30 1.90
C ILE A 270 36.28 41.04 0.60
N LEU A 271 37.50 40.86 0.10
CA LEU A 271 37.97 41.49 -1.13
C LEU A 271 37.14 41.05 -2.33
N ALA A 272 36.78 39.78 -2.42
CA ALA A 272 35.95 39.29 -3.50
C ALA A 272 34.56 39.93 -3.47
N GLU A 273 33.94 40.04 -2.29
CA GLU A 273 32.64 40.69 -2.16
C GLU A 273 32.67 42.16 -2.58
N ILE A 274 33.67 42.92 -2.12
CA ILE A 274 33.85 44.32 -2.51
C ILE A 274 34.14 44.44 -4.01
N ALA A 275 34.98 43.54 -4.56
CA ALA A 275 35.34 43.56 -5.97
C ALA A 275 34.15 43.24 -6.89
N VAL A 276 33.27 42.30 -6.51
CA VAL A 276 32.01 42.03 -7.23
C VAL A 276 31.15 43.30 -7.29
N ALA A 277 30.99 44.02 -6.18
CA ALA A 277 30.17 45.23 -6.12
C ALA A 277 30.68 46.40 -6.98
N VAL A 278 31.96 46.40 -7.36
CA VAL A 278 32.61 47.48 -8.15
C VAL A 278 33.04 46.97 -9.54
N LEU A 279 32.76 45.71 -9.88
CA LEU A 279 33.31 45.03 -11.04
C LEU A 279 32.96 45.72 -12.37
N GLU A 280 31.71 46.18 -12.51
CA GLU A 280 31.22 46.88 -13.71
C GLU A 280 32.01 48.16 -14.02
N TRP A 281 32.49 48.85 -12.97
CA TRP A 281 33.12 50.17 -13.07
C TRP A 281 34.65 50.09 -12.99
N ALA A 282 35.20 48.94 -12.57
CA ALA A 282 36.63 48.71 -12.45
C ALA A 282 37.01 47.23 -12.71
N PRO A 283 36.87 46.72 -13.94
CA PRO A 283 37.10 45.32 -14.27
C PRO A 283 38.55 44.86 -14.05
N ALA A 284 39.52 45.79 -14.10
CA ALA A 284 40.93 45.50 -13.84
C ALA A 284 41.20 44.94 -12.43
N ILE A 285 40.31 45.17 -11.46
CA ILE A 285 40.47 44.68 -10.08
C ILE A 285 40.50 43.14 -10.05
N ALA A 286 39.70 42.47 -10.87
CA ALA A 286 39.69 41.00 -10.93
C ALA A 286 41.05 40.42 -11.37
N ALA A 287 41.72 41.07 -12.33
CA ALA A 287 43.07 40.69 -12.75
C ALA A 287 44.12 40.92 -11.65
N HIS A 288 44.00 42.00 -10.87
CA HIS A 288 44.88 42.26 -9.73
C HIS A 288 44.70 41.25 -8.60
N ILE A 289 43.47 40.83 -8.30
CA ILE A 289 43.19 39.76 -7.33
C ILE A 289 43.91 38.48 -7.71
N LYS A 290 43.85 38.09 -9.00
CA LYS A 290 44.59 36.92 -9.49
C LYS A 290 46.10 37.06 -9.28
N VAL A 291 46.70 38.20 -9.61
CA VAL A 291 48.16 38.39 -9.50
C VAL A 291 48.61 38.26 -8.04
N GLN A 292 47.85 38.87 -7.11
CA GLN A 292 48.26 38.94 -5.70
C GLN A 292 47.98 37.64 -4.94
N PHE A 293 46.86 36.97 -5.24
CA PHE A 293 46.43 35.76 -4.54
C PHE A 293 46.70 34.46 -5.32
N GLY A 294 47.10 34.53 -6.58
CA GLY A 294 47.45 33.36 -7.40
C GLY A 294 48.64 32.56 -6.86
N GLY A 295 49.53 33.20 -6.10
CA GLY A 295 50.62 32.52 -5.39
C GLY A 295 50.13 31.45 -4.40
N MET A 296 48.88 31.56 -3.90
CA MET A 296 48.29 30.63 -2.93
C MET A 296 48.13 29.20 -3.47
N VAL A 297 48.16 28.98 -4.80
CA VAL A 297 48.19 27.61 -5.39
C VAL A 297 49.34 26.80 -4.79
N HIS A 298 50.49 27.42 -4.54
CA HIS A 298 51.68 26.71 -4.07
C HIS A 298 51.64 26.40 -2.58
N SER A 299 50.65 26.92 -1.84
CA SER A 299 50.50 26.66 -0.41
C SER A 299 50.20 25.19 -0.12
N SER A 300 50.67 24.71 1.04
CA SER A 300 50.28 23.40 1.60
C SER A 300 49.01 23.49 2.46
N ASN A 301 48.60 24.69 2.86
CA ASN A 301 47.45 24.89 3.73
C ASN A 301 46.13 24.79 2.93
N PRO A 302 45.20 23.89 3.31
CA PRO A 302 43.93 23.73 2.60
C PRO A 302 43.03 24.96 2.66
N MET A 303 43.15 25.81 3.68
CA MET A 303 42.39 27.06 3.80
C MET A 303 42.71 28.01 2.65
N LEU A 304 43.99 28.22 2.37
CA LEU A 304 44.45 29.10 1.29
C LEU A 304 44.09 28.54 -0.10
N LEU A 305 44.15 27.21 -0.24
CA LEU A 305 43.73 26.54 -1.47
C LEU A 305 42.22 26.70 -1.70
N HIS A 306 41.41 26.55 -0.64
CA HIS A 306 39.98 26.77 -0.68
C HIS A 306 39.64 28.22 -1.05
N SER A 307 40.29 29.20 -0.43
CA SER A 307 40.14 30.61 -0.77
C SER A 307 40.41 30.88 -2.24
N LEU A 308 41.47 30.30 -2.79
CA LEU A 308 41.74 30.45 -4.22
C LEU A 308 40.65 29.79 -5.08
N LEU A 309 40.16 28.60 -4.72
CA LEU A 309 39.03 27.97 -5.41
C LEU A 309 37.76 28.84 -5.37
N THR A 310 37.48 29.53 -4.26
CA THR A 310 36.35 30.46 -4.19
C THR A 310 36.50 31.64 -5.15
N LEU A 311 37.73 32.18 -5.29
CA LEU A 311 38.04 33.23 -6.26
C LEU A 311 37.90 32.73 -7.72
N PHE A 312 38.31 31.48 -7.99
CA PHE A 312 38.11 30.84 -9.31
C PHE A 312 36.64 30.76 -9.70
N ILE A 313 35.75 30.47 -8.74
CA ILE A 313 34.30 30.38 -8.99
C ILE A 313 33.69 31.77 -9.17
N GLN A 314 34.13 32.77 -8.39
CA GLN A 314 33.56 34.11 -8.40
C GLN A 314 34.05 34.98 -9.59
N PHE A 315 35.29 34.80 -10.04
CA PHE A 315 35.88 35.57 -11.14
C PHE A 315 36.42 34.67 -12.26
N PRO A 316 35.56 33.91 -12.94
CA PRO A 316 35.99 32.94 -13.95
C PRO A 316 36.79 33.59 -15.08
N ASP A 317 36.46 34.81 -15.48
CA ASP A 317 37.10 35.51 -16.60
C ASP A 317 38.53 36.00 -16.28
N ALA A 318 38.89 36.10 -14.99
CA ALA A 318 40.24 36.48 -14.58
C ALA A 318 41.23 35.31 -14.69
N PHE A 319 40.75 34.08 -14.53
CA PHE A 319 41.57 32.86 -14.55
C PHE A 319 41.51 32.18 -15.92
N GLY A 320 42.66 31.89 -16.51
CA GLY A 320 42.75 31.23 -17.81
C GLY A 320 42.85 29.70 -17.68
N VAL A 321 42.78 29.01 -18.81
CA VAL A 321 42.90 27.54 -18.90
C VAL A 321 44.20 27.01 -18.27
N VAL A 322 45.30 27.79 -18.35
CA VAL A 322 46.58 27.42 -17.72
C VAL A 322 46.47 27.41 -16.19
N ASP A 323 45.74 28.35 -15.61
CA ASP A 323 45.54 28.45 -14.16
C ASP A 323 44.66 27.29 -13.68
N GLU A 324 43.61 26.95 -14.43
CA GLU A 324 42.74 25.80 -14.14
C GLU A 324 43.53 24.48 -14.14
N ARG A 325 44.40 24.26 -15.13
CA ARG A 325 45.30 23.09 -15.17
C ARG A 325 46.28 23.08 -14.00
N THR A 326 46.83 24.23 -13.65
CA THR A 326 47.79 24.35 -12.53
C THR A 326 47.10 24.03 -11.20
N MET A 327 45.87 24.50 -11.02
CA MET A 327 45.04 24.21 -9.85
C MET A 327 44.65 22.73 -9.78
N ALA A 328 44.14 22.15 -10.88
CA ALA A 328 43.79 20.73 -10.94
C ALA A 328 45.01 19.85 -10.63
N ARG A 329 46.19 20.20 -11.19
CA ARG A 329 47.44 19.53 -10.88
C ARG A 329 47.78 19.61 -9.38
N ARG A 330 47.66 20.80 -8.78
CA ARG A 330 47.94 20.97 -7.36
C ARG A 330 47.01 20.16 -6.46
N LEU A 331 45.71 20.10 -6.77
CA LEU A 331 44.73 19.31 -6.04
C LEU A 331 45.06 17.81 -6.12
N ALA A 332 45.39 17.32 -7.31
CA ALA A 332 45.78 15.93 -7.50
C ALA A 332 47.10 15.59 -6.79
N LEU A 333 48.09 16.49 -6.76
CA LEU A 333 49.31 16.34 -5.95
C LEU A 333 49.00 16.34 -4.45
N ALA A 334 48.13 17.23 -3.97
CA ALA A 334 47.72 17.31 -2.58
C ALA A 334 47.09 16.00 -2.08
N ALA A 335 46.32 15.31 -2.93
CA ALA A 335 45.77 14.00 -2.61
C ALA A 335 46.84 12.90 -2.51
N ARG A 336 47.97 13.03 -3.23
CA ARG A 336 49.07 12.06 -3.26
C ARG A 336 50.06 12.23 -2.09
N GLU A 337 50.26 13.44 -1.59
CA GLU A 337 51.23 13.75 -0.53
C GLU A 337 50.85 13.08 0.81
N ALA A 338 51.58 12.03 1.20
CA ALA A 338 51.26 11.21 2.37
C ALA A 338 51.40 11.93 3.72
N HIS A 339 52.24 12.97 3.80
CA HIS A 339 52.45 13.75 5.03
C HIS A 339 51.26 14.67 5.38
N ARG A 340 50.30 14.84 4.47
CA ARG A 340 49.12 15.68 4.73
C ARG A 340 48.07 14.92 5.54
N PRO A 341 47.28 15.62 6.38
CA PRO A 341 46.13 15.03 7.05
C PRO A 341 45.16 14.39 6.05
N ILE A 342 44.60 13.24 6.41
CA ILE A 342 43.64 12.50 5.56
C ILE A 342 42.46 13.38 5.11
N THR A 343 41.98 14.26 5.98
CA THR A 343 40.88 15.21 5.71
C THR A 343 41.22 16.14 4.54
N ALA A 344 42.42 16.71 4.53
CA ALA A 344 42.88 17.59 3.45
C ALA A 344 43.05 16.84 2.12
N ARG A 345 43.52 15.59 2.17
CA ARG A 345 43.72 14.74 0.98
C ARG A 345 42.38 14.34 0.35
N LEU A 346 41.38 13.98 1.17
CA LEU A 346 40.02 13.70 0.73
C LEU A 346 39.32 14.94 0.18
N LEU A 347 39.50 16.08 0.84
CA LEU A 347 38.93 17.36 0.44
C LEU A 347 39.48 17.82 -0.93
N ALA A 348 40.77 17.59 -1.19
CA ALA A 348 41.36 17.87 -2.50
C ALA A 348 40.70 17.06 -3.64
N LEU A 349 40.42 15.77 -3.42
CA LEU A 349 39.69 14.94 -4.39
C LEU A 349 38.23 15.38 -4.53
N HIS A 350 37.59 15.79 -3.43
CA HIS A 350 36.23 16.31 -3.45
C HIS A 350 36.13 17.59 -4.30
N TRP A 351 37.04 18.55 -4.10
CA TRP A 351 37.10 19.78 -4.89
C TRP A 351 37.37 19.50 -6.37
N LEU A 352 38.24 18.54 -6.68
CA LEU A 352 38.56 18.17 -8.05
C LEU A 352 37.35 17.59 -8.79
N LEU A 353 36.56 16.73 -8.14
CA LEU A 353 35.37 16.12 -8.74
C LEU A 353 34.12 17.02 -8.70
N GLY A 354 34.10 18.00 -7.80
CA GLY A 354 32.94 18.87 -7.56
C GLY A 354 32.68 19.93 -8.64
N SER A 355 33.72 20.37 -9.35
CA SER A 355 33.59 21.35 -10.45
C SER A 355 33.72 20.68 -11.81
N THR A 356 32.79 20.95 -12.73
CA THR A 356 32.83 20.44 -14.10
C THR A 356 34.11 20.83 -14.83
N ARG A 357 34.63 22.04 -14.58
CA ARG A 357 35.88 22.54 -15.20
C ARG A 357 37.11 21.71 -14.81
N PHE A 358 37.24 21.38 -13.53
CA PHE A 358 38.34 20.56 -13.04
C PHE A 358 38.13 19.09 -13.38
N ARG A 359 36.88 18.64 -13.42
CA ARG A 359 36.49 17.28 -13.76
C ARG A 359 36.97 16.88 -15.17
N ASN A 360 36.84 17.77 -16.15
CA ASN A 360 37.33 17.56 -17.52
C ASN A 360 38.86 17.37 -17.62
N LEU A 361 39.60 17.83 -16.61
CA LEU A 361 41.07 17.71 -16.56
C LEU A 361 41.54 16.47 -15.77
N VAL A 362 40.62 15.73 -15.14
CA VAL A 362 40.94 14.51 -14.37
C VAL A 362 41.59 13.42 -15.24
N PRO A 363 41.19 13.18 -16.50
CA PRO A 363 41.84 12.18 -17.36
C PRO A 363 43.34 12.44 -17.57
N GLU A 364 43.76 13.70 -17.73
CA GLU A 364 45.18 14.07 -17.88
C GLU A 364 46.01 13.76 -16.61
N LEU A 365 45.36 13.61 -15.46
CA LEU A 365 45.96 13.45 -14.13
C LEU A 365 45.83 12.03 -13.57
N ALA A 366 45.31 11.07 -14.35
CA ALA A 366 44.98 9.71 -13.92
C ALA A 366 46.06 9.03 -13.06
N ARG A 367 47.32 9.12 -13.51
CA ARG A 367 48.53 8.59 -12.82
C ARG A 367 48.72 9.08 -11.38
N TRP A 368 48.11 10.18 -10.96
CA TRP A 368 48.24 10.73 -9.61
C TRP A 368 47.15 10.25 -8.65
N PHE A 369 46.09 9.62 -9.18
CA PHE A 369 45.04 8.99 -8.39
C PHE A 369 45.32 7.53 -8.06
N HIS A 370 46.46 6.97 -8.48
CA HIS A 370 46.82 5.62 -8.07
C HIS A 370 46.92 5.53 -6.52
N PRO A 371 46.26 4.56 -5.87
CA PRO A 371 46.36 4.35 -4.43
C PRO A 371 47.79 3.99 -4.02
N ASN A 372 48.37 4.67 -3.04
CA ASN A 372 49.67 4.31 -2.49
C ASN A 372 49.52 3.22 -1.42
N LEU A 373 50.61 2.49 -1.13
CA LEU A 373 50.64 1.42 -0.13
C LEU A 373 50.14 1.88 1.26
N PHE A 374 50.55 3.08 1.68
CA PHE A 374 50.22 3.69 2.98
C PHE A 374 48.93 4.53 2.97
N ASP A 375 48.16 4.51 1.88
CA ASP A 375 46.91 5.26 1.87
C ASP A 375 45.86 4.55 2.74
N PRO A 376 45.14 5.27 3.62
CA PRO A 376 44.03 4.70 4.37
C PRO A 376 42.91 4.29 3.41
N LEU A 377 42.14 3.27 3.77
CA LEU A 377 41.13 2.67 2.90
C LEU A 377 40.11 3.69 2.35
N ALA A 378 39.70 4.68 3.17
CA ALA A 378 38.80 5.75 2.74
C ALA A 378 39.38 6.60 1.60
N LEU A 379 40.70 6.83 1.61
CA LEU A 379 41.38 7.56 0.54
C LEU A 379 41.58 6.69 -0.70
N LYS A 380 41.92 5.40 -0.53
CA LYS A 380 41.98 4.44 -1.64
C LYS A 380 40.64 4.38 -2.38
N ALA A 381 39.52 4.30 -1.65
CA ALA A 381 38.18 4.30 -2.23
C ALA A 381 37.90 5.56 -3.07
N LYS A 382 38.24 6.75 -2.56
CA LYS A 382 38.02 8.01 -3.30
C LYS A 382 38.93 8.18 -4.50
N LYS A 383 40.17 7.70 -4.41
CA LYS A 383 41.11 7.64 -5.53
C LYS A 383 40.61 6.71 -6.64
N LEU A 384 40.04 5.57 -6.28
CA LEU A 384 39.40 4.65 -7.23
C LEU A 384 38.12 5.24 -7.83
N ASP A 385 37.33 6.00 -7.07
CA ASP A 385 36.21 6.76 -7.64
C ASP A 385 36.71 7.72 -8.76
N CYS A 386 37.87 8.37 -8.58
CA CYS A 386 38.49 9.21 -9.63
C CYS A 386 38.99 8.39 -10.83
N LEU A 387 39.63 7.23 -10.62
CA LEU A 387 40.06 6.35 -11.71
C LEU A 387 38.88 5.77 -12.48
N ALA A 388 37.79 5.44 -11.78
CA ALA A 388 36.55 5.01 -12.39
C ALA A 388 35.92 6.11 -13.27
N TYR A 389 36.04 7.36 -12.85
CA TYR A 389 35.64 8.51 -13.67
C TYR A 389 36.50 8.65 -14.94
N VAL A 390 37.83 8.52 -14.83
CA VAL A 390 38.72 8.53 -16.01
C VAL A 390 38.38 7.40 -16.98
N ALA A 391 38.13 6.20 -16.47
CA ALA A 391 37.74 5.05 -17.27
C ALA A 391 36.44 5.30 -18.04
N ALA A 392 35.46 5.98 -17.44
CA ALA A 392 34.20 6.29 -18.07
C ALA A 392 34.33 7.33 -19.20
N GLU A 393 35.05 8.43 -18.97
CA GLU A 393 35.17 9.55 -19.93
C GLU A 393 36.01 9.20 -21.17
N VAL A 394 37.07 8.40 -21.02
CA VAL A 394 37.95 8.03 -22.15
C VAL A 394 37.23 7.14 -23.17
N ASN A 395 36.13 6.49 -22.80
CA ASN A 395 35.29 5.72 -23.73
C ASN A 395 34.28 6.57 -24.53
N GLY A 396 33.97 7.80 -24.08
CA GLY A 396 33.01 8.69 -24.76
C GLY A 396 33.63 9.48 -25.91
N ASP A 397 34.90 9.89 -25.78
CA ASP A 397 35.61 10.58 -26.85
C ASP A 397 36.24 9.57 -27.81
N LYS A 398 35.77 9.56 -29.06
CA LYS A 398 36.41 8.86 -30.19
C LYS A 398 37.81 9.44 -30.44
N VAL A 399 38.81 9.03 -29.66
CA VAL A 399 40.22 9.32 -29.98
C VAL A 399 40.76 8.15 -30.79
N ALA A 400 40.96 8.42 -32.08
CA ALA A 400 41.67 7.56 -33.01
C ALA A 400 43.09 7.27 -32.46
N GLY A 401 43.27 6.13 -31.79
CA GLY A 401 44.57 5.68 -31.32
C GLY A 401 44.47 4.54 -30.31
N GLY A 402 44.63 3.30 -30.77
CA GLY A 402 44.53 2.07 -29.95
C GLY A 402 45.50 1.95 -28.76
N ARG A 403 46.40 2.91 -28.52
CA ARG A 403 47.34 2.92 -27.38
C ARG A 403 46.73 3.46 -26.08
N ALA A 404 45.61 4.18 -26.12
CA ALA A 404 45.00 4.77 -24.92
C ALA A 404 44.13 3.77 -24.13
N SER A 405 43.48 2.82 -24.82
CA SER A 405 42.60 1.82 -24.20
C SER A 405 43.35 0.83 -23.29
N GLU A 406 44.53 0.34 -23.73
CA GLU A 406 45.40 -0.54 -22.90
C GLU A 406 45.92 0.17 -21.64
N GLN A 407 46.14 1.48 -21.70
CA GLN A 407 46.56 2.26 -20.55
C GLN A 407 45.42 2.43 -19.53
N THR A 408 44.16 2.54 -19.98
CA THR A 408 43.01 2.71 -19.07
C THR A 408 42.61 1.44 -18.32
N THR A 409 42.72 0.26 -18.93
CA THR A 409 42.46 -1.02 -18.25
C THR A 409 43.55 -1.31 -17.22
N GLY A 410 44.82 -1.09 -17.57
CA GLY A 410 45.94 -1.23 -16.64
C GLY A 410 45.84 -0.31 -15.41
N LEU A 411 45.31 0.91 -15.56
CA LEU A 411 45.11 1.83 -14.43
C LEU A 411 44.09 1.32 -13.40
N LEU A 412 43.03 0.63 -13.85
CA LEU A 412 42.05 0.00 -12.96
C LEU A 412 42.65 -1.23 -12.30
N ASP A 413 43.34 -2.09 -13.05
CA ASP A 413 43.98 -3.31 -12.54
C ASP A 413 45.02 -2.98 -11.46
N ASP A 414 45.94 -2.07 -11.77
CA ASP A 414 46.95 -1.59 -10.83
C ASP A 414 46.27 -1.02 -9.56
N GLY A 415 45.18 -0.26 -9.73
CA GLY A 415 44.41 0.31 -8.64
C GLY A 415 43.77 -0.73 -7.73
N LEU A 416 43.21 -1.81 -8.30
CA LEU A 416 42.57 -2.91 -7.58
C LEU A 416 43.58 -3.74 -6.80
N VAL A 417 44.76 -4.00 -7.38
CA VAL A 417 45.88 -4.71 -6.72
C VAL A 417 46.32 -3.98 -5.44
N CYS A 418 46.30 -2.64 -5.45
CA CYS A 418 46.63 -1.82 -4.28
C CYS A 418 45.59 -1.85 -3.16
N VAL A 419 44.35 -2.28 -3.43
CA VAL A 419 43.30 -2.46 -2.40
C VAL A 419 43.35 -3.84 -1.79
N SER A 420 43.56 -4.88 -2.60
CA SER A 420 43.58 -6.27 -2.13
C SER A 420 44.92 -6.70 -1.53
N ALA A 421 45.99 -5.91 -1.60
CA ALA A 421 47.30 -6.27 -1.05
C ALA A 421 47.74 -7.68 -1.51
N PHE A 422 47.97 -7.82 -2.82
CA PHE A 422 48.45 -9.02 -3.51
C PHE A 422 47.55 -10.28 -3.43
N GLN A 423 46.51 -10.31 -2.59
CA GLN A 423 45.59 -11.45 -2.46
C GLN A 423 44.15 -11.00 -2.19
N TRP A 424 43.18 -11.51 -2.93
CA TRP A 424 41.78 -11.20 -2.67
C TRP A 424 41.32 -11.70 -1.29
N LEU A 425 40.83 -10.78 -0.46
CA LEU A 425 40.36 -11.06 0.90
C LEU A 425 38.92 -11.61 0.91
N PRO A 426 38.49 -12.29 1.99
CA PRO A 426 37.14 -12.86 2.12
C PRO A 426 36.01 -11.84 1.94
N ALA A 427 34.78 -12.32 1.70
CA ALA A 427 33.61 -11.49 1.40
C ALA A 427 33.28 -10.40 2.44
N TRP A 428 33.63 -10.61 3.71
CA TRP A 428 33.39 -9.65 4.81
C TRP A 428 34.50 -8.59 4.96
N SER A 429 35.55 -8.63 4.14
CA SER A 429 36.62 -7.64 4.15
C SER A 429 36.14 -6.31 3.58
N THR A 430 36.49 -5.23 4.28
CA THR A 430 36.19 -3.86 3.85
C THR A 430 36.94 -3.49 2.56
N GLU A 431 38.12 -4.06 2.34
CA GLU A 431 38.96 -3.89 1.16
C GLU A 431 38.28 -4.49 -0.07
N THR A 432 37.78 -5.73 0.03
CA THR A 432 36.99 -6.38 -1.02
C THR A 432 35.74 -5.57 -1.34
N SER A 433 35.05 -5.04 -0.33
CA SER A 433 33.89 -4.15 -0.55
C SER A 433 34.26 -2.88 -1.31
N VAL A 434 35.39 -2.25 -1.00
CA VAL A 434 35.88 -1.05 -1.70
C VAL A 434 36.26 -1.36 -3.15
N ALA A 435 36.90 -2.50 -3.41
CA ALA A 435 37.21 -2.94 -4.77
C ALA A 435 35.94 -3.14 -5.62
N PHE A 436 34.95 -3.88 -5.12
CA PHE A 436 33.68 -4.09 -5.83
C PHE A 436 32.85 -2.80 -5.97
N ARG A 437 32.94 -1.88 -5.01
CA ARG A 437 32.38 -0.54 -5.15
C ARG A 437 33.03 0.24 -6.28
N ALA A 438 34.36 0.14 -6.46
CA ALA A 438 35.05 0.79 -7.57
C ALA A 438 34.58 0.25 -8.93
N LEU A 439 34.47 -1.09 -9.07
CA LEU A 439 33.92 -1.73 -10.27
C LEU A 439 32.49 -1.25 -10.56
N HIS A 440 31.65 -1.17 -9.52
CA HIS A 440 30.27 -0.67 -9.64
C HIS A 440 30.25 0.80 -10.09
N ARG A 441 31.14 1.63 -9.56
CA ARG A 441 31.25 3.05 -9.92
C ARG A 441 31.66 3.24 -11.37
N VAL A 442 32.53 2.40 -11.93
CA VAL A 442 32.88 2.44 -13.37
C VAL A 442 31.61 2.29 -14.22
N LEU A 443 30.78 1.28 -13.91
CA LEU A 443 29.55 1.00 -14.65
C LEU A 443 28.51 2.13 -14.53
N VAL A 444 28.32 2.65 -13.31
CA VAL A 444 27.31 3.70 -13.07
C VAL A 444 27.74 5.07 -13.61
N ILE A 445 29.03 5.41 -13.58
CA ILE A 445 29.51 6.69 -14.11
C ILE A 445 29.46 6.70 -15.64
N ALA A 446 29.82 5.59 -16.29
CA ALA A 446 29.78 5.49 -17.74
C ALA A 446 28.35 5.36 -18.30
N ALA A 447 27.37 4.99 -17.47
CA ALA A 447 25.95 5.00 -17.79
C ALA A 447 25.14 5.67 -16.67
N PRO A 448 25.17 7.01 -16.56
CA PRO A 448 24.46 7.73 -15.52
C PRO A 448 22.94 7.64 -15.73
N HIS A 449 22.17 7.74 -14.65
CA HIS A 449 20.71 7.87 -14.74
C HIS A 449 20.37 9.14 -15.52
N SER A 450 19.65 9.02 -16.64
CA SER A 450 19.04 10.17 -17.28
C SER A 450 17.98 10.75 -16.33
N THR A 451 17.95 12.07 -16.20
CA THR A 451 16.90 12.78 -15.45
C THR A 451 15.57 12.81 -16.21
N ASP A 452 15.59 12.42 -17.48
CA ASP A 452 14.42 12.32 -18.35
C ASP A 452 14.12 10.83 -18.56
N ASP A 453 12.85 10.43 -18.44
CA ASP A 453 12.35 9.05 -18.54
C ASP A 453 12.58 8.37 -19.92
N THR A 454 13.28 9.03 -20.84
CA THR A 454 13.88 8.42 -22.01
C THR A 454 15.10 7.59 -21.56
N GLY A 455 15.08 6.29 -21.86
CA GLY A 455 16.04 5.31 -21.36
C GLY A 455 17.53 5.70 -21.43
N CYS A 456 18.35 5.00 -20.64
CA CYS A 456 19.77 5.29 -20.40
C CYS A 456 20.56 5.53 -21.70
N SER A 457 20.82 6.81 -22.03
CA SER A 457 21.45 7.27 -23.28
C SER A 457 22.87 6.71 -23.54
N GLY A 458 23.52 6.07 -22.56
CA GLY A 458 24.87 5.48 -22.68
C GLY A 458 24.94 3.94 -22.68
N ALA A 459 23.81 3.22 -22.59
CA ALA A 459 23.82 1.76 -22.45
C ALA A 459 24.42 1.04 -23.68
N GLY A 460 24.12 1.53 -24.90
CA GLY A 460 24.63 0.94 -26.15
C GLY A 460 26.13 1.13 -26.39
N GLU A 461 26.68 2.28 -25.96
CA GLU A 461 28.10 2.60 -26.11
C GLU A 461 28.96 1.83 -25.10
N LEU A 462 28.46 1.66 -23.87
CA LEU A 462 29.15 0.92 -22.81
C LEU A 462 29.18 -0.59 -23.09
N LEU A 463 28.13 -1.16 -23.68
CA LEU A 463 28.05 -2.58 -24.07
C LEU A 463 29.19 -3.02 -25.00
N ASN A 464 29.70 -2.11 -25.83
CA ASN A 464 30.80 -2.34 -26.77
C ASN A 464 32.14 -1.79 -26.26
N SER A 465 32.19 -1.27 -25.03
CA SER A 465 33.40 -0.69 -24.48
C SER A 465 34.41 -1.77 -24.08
N THR A 466 35.69 -1.48 -24.31
CA THR A 466 36.81 -2.35 -23.91
C THR A 466 36.86 -2.55 -22.39
N ILE A 467 36.46 -1.53 -21.62
CA ILE A 467 36.44 -1.56 -20.15
C ILE A 467 35.37 -2.51 -19.64
N PHE A 468 34.19 -2.54 -20.25
CA PHE A 468 33.14 -3.48 -19.85
C PHE A 468 33.54 -4.93 -20.12
N HIS A 469 34.15 -5.21 -21.27
CA HIS A 469 34.71 -6.54 -21.59
C HIS A 469 35.86 -6.95 -20.67
N HIS A 470 36.71 -5.99 -20.28
CA HIS A 470 37.77 -6.22 -19.31
C HIS A 470 37.21 -6.55 -17.92
N LEU A 471 36.21 -5.79 -17.44
CA LEU A 471 35.50 -6.05 -16.18
C LEU A 471 34.85 -7.43 -16.16
N GLN A 472 34.21 -7.82 -17.27
CA GLN A 472 33.65 -9.16 -17.47
C GLN A 472 34.72 -10.25 -17.30
N THR A 473 35.88 -10.05 -17.90
CA THR A 473 37.02 -10.99 -17.83
C THR A 473 37.55 -11.10 -16.39
N ILE A 474 37.79 -9.96 -15.72
CA ILE A 474 38.23 -9.92 -14.32
C ILE A 474 37.25 -10.65 -13.40
N LEU A 475 35.94 -10.43 -13.56
CA LEU A 475 34.92 -11.09 -12.72
C LEU A 475 34.88 -12.61 -12.94
N VAL A 476 35.05 -13.08 -14.17
CA VAL A 476 35.12 -14.51 -14.50
C VAL A 476 36.39 -15.14 -13.90
N ASP A 477 37.54 -14.49 -14.08
CA ASP A 477 38.82 -14.99 -13.58
C ASP A 477 38.83 -15.02 -12.04
N MET A 478 38.39 -13.94 -11.37
CA MET A 478 38.21 -13.89 -9.92
C MET A 478 37.26 -14.98 -9.41
N ALA A 479 36.13 -15.22 -10.07
CA ALA A 479 35.20 -16.28 -9.69
C ALA A 479 35.81 -17.68 -9.85
N SER A 480 36.70 -17.87 -10.84
CA SER A 480 37.35 -19.15 -11.09
C SER A 480 38.53 -19.42 -10.13
N GLU A 481 39.31 -18.40 -9.79
CA GLU A 481 40.50 -18.52 -8.93
C GLU A 481 40.17 -18.42 -7.43
N HIS A 482 39.18 -17.59 -7.05
CA HIS A 482 38.88 -17.25 -5.66
C HIS A 482 37.42 -17.51 -5.28
N ARG A 483 37.14 -18.75 -4.85
CA ARG A 483 35.79 -19.21 -4.44
C ARG A 483 35.13 -18.36 -3.37
N GLY A 484 35.91 -17.78 -2.45
CA GLY A 484 35.41 -16.92 -1.37
C GLY A 484 34.76 -15.62 -1.87
N LEU A 485 35.05 -15.18 -3.10
CA LEU A 485 34.48 -13.97 -3.70
C LEU A 485 33.15 -14.22 -4.42
N VAL A 486 32.80 -15.48 -4.70
CA VAL A 486 31.62 -15.82 -5.49
C VAL A 486 30.32 -15.23 -4.91
N PRO A 487 30.07 -15.24 -3.58
CA PRO A 487 28.91 -14.54 -3.01
C PRO A 487 28.94 -13.02 -3.20
N VAL A 488 30.13 -12.39 -3.21
CA VAL A 488 30.28 -10.95 -3.45
C VAL A 488 29.97 -10.61 -4.91
N ILE A 489 30.42 -11.45 -5.85
CA ILE A 489 30.10 -11.32 -7.28
C ILE A 489 28.59 -11.46 -7.48
N ALA A 490 27.94 -12.44 -6.81
CA ALA A 490 26.49 -12.59 -6.87
C ALA A 490 25.74 -11.35 -6.34
N GLU A 491 26.18 -10.81 -5.20
CA GLU A 491 25.59 -9.59 -4.63
C GLU A 491 25.83 -8.35 -5.52
N PHE A 492 27.02 -8.24 -6.11
CA PHE A 492 27.34 -7.21 -7.09
C PHE A 492 26.40 -7.27 -8.30
N THR A 493 26.17 -8.45 -8.86
CA THR A 493 25.24 -8.65 -9.97
C THR A 493 23.79 -8.38 -9.56
N ASN A 494 23.37 -8.77 -8.35
CA ASN A 494 22.03 -8.48 -7.82
C ASN A 494 21.75 -6.97 -7.74
N ARG A 495 22.72 -6.18 -7.30
CA ARG A 495 22.57 -4.72 -7.23
C ARG A 495 22.35 -4.09 -8.60
N LEU A 496 23.01 -4.60 -9.63
CA LEU A 496 22.80 -4.15 -11.00
C LEU A 496 21.42 -4.56 -11.53
N LEU A 497 20.98 -5.80 -11.24
CA LEU A 497 19.66 -6.30 -11.64
C LEU A 497 18.50 -5.61 -10.93
N ALA A 498 18.69 -5.20 -9.68
CA ALA A 498 17.68 -4.47 -8.89
C ALA A 498 17.45 -3.03 -9.39
N CYS A 499 18.33 -2.51 -10.24
CA CYS A 499 18.24 -1.17 -10.80
C CYS A 499 17.70 -1.22 -12.23
N ASN A 500 16.57 -0.56 -12.50
CA ASN A 500 15.96 -0.55 -13.84
C ASN A 500 16.91 -0.01 -14.94
N SER A 501 17.72 1.02 -14.62
CA SER A 501 18.65 1.63 -15.58
C SER A 501 19.88 0.76 -15.87
N HIS A 502 20.31 -0.10 -14.94
CA HIS A 502 21.52 -0.93 -15.05
C HIS A 502 21.23 -2.43 -15.19
N ARG A 503 19.95 -2.82 -15.24
CA ARG A 503 19.51 -4.21 -15.38
C ARG A 503 20.16 -4.93 -16.56
N TRP A 504 20.32 -4.24 -17.68
CA TRP A 504 20.99 -4.76 -18.88
C TRP A 504 22.44 -5.19 -18.61
N ALA A 505 23.17 -4.46 -17.74
CA ALA A 505 24.56 -4.77 -17.41
C ALA A 505 24.62 -6.02 -16.52
N GLY A 506 23.69 -6.15 -15.57
CA GLY A 506 23.50 -7.35 -14.77
C GLY A 506 23.18 -8.58 -15.63
N GLU A 507 22.25 -8.46 -16.57
CA GLU A 507 21.86 -9.53 -17.52
C GLU A 507 23.05 -9.95 -18.40
N ARG A 508 23.81 -8.98 -18.93
CA ARG A 508 24.98 -9.26 -19.76
C ARG A 508 26.12 -9.91 -18.97
N LEU A 509 26.31 -9.53 -17.71
CA LEU A 509 27.24 -10.19 -16.79
C LEU A 509 26.82 -11.64 -16.51
N LEU A 510 25.55 -11.90 -16.21
CA LEU A 510 25.05 -13.27 -16.01
C LEU A 510 25.26 -14.14 -17.26
N ARG A 511 25.01 -13.61 -18.46
CA ARG A 511 25.29 -14.31 -19.72
C ARG A 511 26.78 -14.65 -19.88
N THR A 512 27.66 -13.75 -19.47
CA THR A 512 29.12 -13.96 -19.53
C THR A 512 29.56 -15.03 -18.54
N LEU A 513 28.98 -15.05 -17.33
CA LEU A 513 29.23 -16.10 -16.34
C LEU A 513 28.71 -17.46 -16.84
N ASP A 514 27.54 -17.51 -17.48
CA ASP A 514 27.06 -18.72 -18.16
C ASP A 514 28.03 -19.19 -19.27
N GLU A 515 28.52 -18.27 -20.10
CA GLU A 515 29.38 -18.56 -21.25
C GLU A 515 30.80 -19.01 -20.88
N HIS A 516 31.44 -18.31 -19.93
CA HIS A 516 32.87 -18.42 -19.69
C HIS A 516 33.23 -19.01 -18.31
N LEU A 517 32.37 -18.88 -17.30
CA LEU A 517 32.63 -19.45 -15.96
C LEU A 517 32.13 -20.89 -15.86
N LEU A 518 30.87 -21.17 -16.22
CA LEU A 518 30.30 -22.53 -16.05
C LEU A 518 31.13 -23.65 -16.69
N PRO A 519 31.70 -23.51 -17.90
CA PRO A 519 32.53 -24.55 -18.49
C PRO A 519 33.85 -24.82 -17.74
N ARG A 520 34.33 -23.87 -16.94
CA ARG A 520 35.57 -23.99 -16.15
C ARG A 520 35.35 -24.71 -14.80
N LEU A 521 34.10 -24.94 -14.39
CA LEU A 521 33.77 -25.51 -13.08
C LEU A 521 33.76 -27.04 -13.11
N GLU A 522 34.47 -27.65 -12.16
CA GLU A 522 34.47 -29.11 -11.97
C GLU A 522 33.35 -29.59 -11.01
N PRO A 523 32.63 -30.67 -11.34
CA PRO A 523 31.62 -31.25 -10.45
C PRO A 523 32.21 -31.85 -9.15
N GLY A 524 31.70 -31.42 -8.00
CA GLY A 524 32.09 -31.92 -6.67
C GLY A 524 31.54 -31.05 -5.53
N TYR A 525 31.93 -31.37 -4.29
CA TYR A 525 31.40 -30.66 -3.11
C TYR A 525 31.77 -29.15 -3.08
N GLN A 526 32.81 -28.75 -3.80
CA GLN A 526 33.28 -27.37 -3.89
C GLN A 526 32.35 -26.48 -4.73
N LEU A 527 31.45 -27.08 -5.52
CA LEU A 527 30.49 -26.34 -6.34
C LEU A 527 29.44 -25.59 -5.52
N ALA A 528 29.26 -25.95 -4.24
CA ALA A 528 28.31 -25.31 -3.35
C ALA A 528 28.53 -23.81 -3.16
N SER A 529 29.77 -23.31 -3.30
CA SER A 529 30.06 -21.87 -3.22
C SER A 529 29.46 -21.07 -4.39
N TYR A 530 29.11 -21.74 -5.50
CA TYR A 530 28.58 -21.12 -6.72
C TYR A 530 27.05 -21.16 -6.82
N TYR A 531 26.36 -21.86 -5.91
CA TYR A 531 24.90 -21.93 -5.91
C TYR A 531 24.19 -20.56 -5.86
N PRO A 532 24.66 -19.55 -5.11
CA PRO A 532 24.07 -18.21 -5.19
C PRO A 532 24.10 -17.60 -6.60
N LEU A 533 25.16 -17.86 -7.39
CA LEU A 533 25.19 -17.42 -8.79
C LEU A 533 24.26 -18.25 -9.67
N PHE A 534 24.18 -19.55 -9.46
CA PHE A 534 23.33 -20.44 -10.25
C PHE A 534 21.85 -20.11 -10.07
N GLU A 535 21.44 -19.81 -8.83
CA GLU A 535 20.08 -19.36 -8.55
C GLU A 535 19.75 -18.06 -9.30
N LYS A 536 20.70 -17.13 -9.42
CA LYS A 536 20.52 -15.89 -10.18
C LYS A 536 20.51 -16.07 -11.68
N ILE A 537 21.31 -16.99 -12.21
CA ILE A 537 21.22 -17.41 -13.61
C ILE A 537 19.83 -18.02 -13.86
N ALA A 538 19.35 -18.90 -12.98
CA ALA A 538 18.05 -19.57 -13.07
C ALA A 538 16.84 -18.64 -12.88
N GLN A 539 16.99 -17.49 -12.20
CA GLN A 539 15.94 -16.47 -12.07
C GLN A 539 15.81 -15.59 -13.32
N ASN A 540 16.84 -15.54 -14.18
CA ASN A 540 16.90 -14.58 -15.27
C ASN A 540 16.39 -15.16 -16.59
N GLU A 541 15.25 -14.65 -17.07
CA GLU A 541 14.57 -15.11 -18.28
C GLU A 541 15.42 -14.95 -19.56
N THR A 542 16.38 -14.02 -19.57
CA THR A 542 17.16 -13.66 -20.78
C THR A 542 18.42 -14.51 -20.97
N VAL A 543 18.83 -15.28 -19.95
CA VAL A 543 20.06 -16.08 -19.97
C VAL A 543 19.73 -17.53 -20.35
N PRO A 544 20.48 -18.15 -21.28
CA PRO A 544 20.26 -19.54 -21.65
C PRO A 544 20.59 -20.49 -20.50
N GLN A 545 19.69 -21.43 -20.19
CA GLN A 545 19.82 -22.32 -19.01
C GLN A 545 20.48 -23.67 -19.30
N LEU A 546 20.73 -24.01 -20.57
CA LEU A 546 21.18 -25.35 -20.98
C LEU A 546 22.50 -25.76 -20.32
N ARG A 547 23.50 -24.88 -20.32
CA ARG A 547 24.83 -25.15 -19.72
C ARG A 547 24.75 -25.36 -18.22
N LEU A 548 23.92 -24.57 -17.54
CA LEU A 548 23.68 -24.74 -16.11
C LEU A 548 23.03 -26.10 -15.80
N ILE A 549 22.03 -26.51 -16.57
CA ILE A 549 21.37 -27.82 -16.39
C ILE A 549 22.33 -28.97 -16.64
N GLU A 550 23.19 -28.89 -17.66
CA GLU A 550 24.22 -29.89 -17.92
C GLU A 550 25.23 -30.01 -16.76
N LEU A 551 25.66 -28.87 -16.20
CA LEU A 551 26.56 -28.84 -15.04
C LEU A 551 25.89 -29.44 -13.80
N LEU A 552 24.64 -29.08 -13.52
CA LEU A 552 23.86 -29.63 -12.40
C LEU A 552 23.61 -31.14 -12.57
N THR A 553 23.40 -31.62 -13.80
CA THR A 553 23.27 -33.05 -14.10
C THR A 553 24.57 -33.79 -13.79
N LYS A 554 25.71 -33.28 -14.25
CA LYS A 554 27.04 -33.82 -13.92
C LYS A 554 27.31 -33.79 -12.40
N GLN A 555 26.83 -32.76 -11.70
CA GLN A 555 26.92 -32.64 -10.26
C GLN A 555 26.12 -33.74 -9.54
N MET A 556 24.86 -33.99 -9.91
CA MET A 556 24.04 -35.04 -9.29
C MET A 556 24.66 -36.44 -9.45
N VAL A 557 25.23 -36.73 -10.62
CA VAL A 557 25.98 -37.97 -10.86
C VAL A 557 27.23 -38.05 -9.97
N SER A 558 27.96 -36.96 -9.79
CA SER A 558 29.15 -36.90 -8.92
C SER A 558 28.80 -37.12 -7.45
N LEU A 559 27.72 -36.48 -6.97
CA LEU A 559 27.22 -36.63 -5.59
C LEU A 559 26.80 -38.06 -5.28
N THR A 560 26.14 -38.72 -6.24
CA THR A 560 25.73 -40.13 -6.14
C THR A 560 26.96 -41.06 -6.04
N LYS A 561 27.99 -40.84 -6.86
CA LYS A 561 29.22 -41.65 -6.85
C LYS A 561 30.09 -41.45 -5.60
N LYS A 562 30.04 -40.28 -4.98
CA LYS A 562 30.84 -39.91 -3.79
C LYS A 562 30.08 -40.09 -2.47
N HIS A 563 28.88 -40.66 -2.52
CA HIS A 563 28.06 -40.90 -1.34
C HIS A 563 28.67 -42.00 -0.47
N SER A 564 28.97 -41.66 0.77
CA SER A 564 29.56 -42.50 1.81
C SER A 564 28.90 -42.10 3.14
N PRO A 565 28.82 -42.99 4.15
CA PRO A 565 28.23 -42.67 5.46
C PRO A 565 28.78 -41.38 6.11
N ASP A 566 30.05 -41.03 5.84
CA ASP A 566 30.66 -39.81 6.37
C ASP A 566 30.31 -38.52 5.59
N THR A 567 29.76 -38.65 4.38
CA THR A 567 29.44 -37.53 3.46
C THR A 567 27.94 -37.35 3.22
N GLU A 568 27.07 -38.14 3.87
CA GLU A 568 25.61 -38.15 3.68
C GLU A 568 24.99 -36.74 3.75
N LEU A 569 25.25 -35.99 4.83
CA LEU A 569 24.74 -34.63 5.03
C LEU A 569 25.21 -33.65 3.94
N LYS A 570 26.44 -33.80 3.44
CA LYS A 570 26.99 -32.94 2.38
C LYS A 570 26.39 -33.30 1.02
N SER A 571 26.14 -34.57 0.74
CA SER A 571 25.41 -34.98 -0.46
C SER A 571 23.95 -34.52 -0.42
N TRP A 572 23.25 -34.73 0.69
CA TRP A 572 21.86 -34.31 0.87
C TRP A 572 21.68 -32.80 0.71
N SER A 573 22.48 -31.98 1.40
CA SER A 573 22.37 -30.52 1.33
C SER A 573 22.62 -29.98 -0.08
N GLN A 574 23.59 -30.54 -0.81
CA GLN A 574 23.85 -30.15 -2.19
C GLN A 574 22.77 -30.65 -3.15
N GLY A 575 22.31 -31.89 -3.01
CA GLY A 575 21.20 -32.43 -3.79
C GLY A 575 19.92 -31.60 -3.62
N SER A 576 19.58 -31.25 -2.39
CA SER A 576 18.46 -30.37 -2.05
C SER A 576 18.60 -28.98 -2.70
N LYS A 577 19.81 -28.40 -2.71
CA LYS A 577 20.06 -27.11 -3.37
C LYS A 577 19.92 -27.19 -4.89
N VAL A 578 20.37 -28.28 -5.52
CA VAL A 578 20.19 -28.47 -6.97
C VAL A 578 18.70 -28.57 -7.32
N VAL A 579 17.91 -29.35 -6.56
CA VAL A 579 16.45 -29.42 -6.77
C VAL A 579 15.77 -28.07 -6.52
N GLY A 580 16.27 -27.29 -5.55
CA GLY A 580 15.85 -25.90 -5.33
C GLY A 580 16.11 -25.00 -6.53
N ILE A 581 17.27 -25.10 -7.18
CA ILE A 581 17.57 -24.36 -8.41
C ILE A 581 16.64 -24.79 -9.56
N CYS A 582 16.35 -26.10 -9.69
CA CYS A 582 15.37 -26.59 -10.65
C CYS A 582 13.98 -25.99 -10.40
N ARG A 583 13.56 -25.88 -9.14
CA ARG A 583 12.32 -25.17 -8.76
C ARG A 583 12.36 -23.71 -9.22
N VAL A 584 13.44 -22.99 -8.96
CA VAL A 584 13.59 -21.60 -9.44
C VAL A 584 13.46 -21.51 -10.96
N MET A 585 14.06 -22.44 -11.73
CA MET A 585 13.90 -22.49 -13.18
C MET A 585 12.44 -22.69 -13.61
N LEU A 586 11.71 -23.58 -12.92
CA LEU A 586 10.27 -23.82 -13.16
C LEU A 586 9.41 -22.57 -12.93
N LYS A 587 9.82 -21.70 -12.01
CA LYS A 587 9.12 -20.44 -11.69
C LYS A 587 9.27 -19.41 -12.81
N HIS A 588 10.49 -19.22 -13.29
CA HIS A 588 10.87 -18.09 -14.14
C HIS A 588 10.90 -18.41 -15.63
N HIS A 589 11.06 -19.68 -16.05
CA HIS A 589 11.21 -20.01 -17.47
C HIS A 589 10.02 -20.79 -18.05
N HIS A 590 9.51 -20.34 -19.21
CA HIS A 590 8.36 -20.94 -19.92
C HIS A 590 8.75 -21.60 -21.25
N SER A 591 10.04 -21.64 -21.59
CA SER A 591 10.49 -22.12 -22.89
C SER A 591 10.54 -23.65 -22.97
N SER A 592 9.98 -24.20 -24.06
CA SER A 592 10.05 -25.62 -24.40
C SER A 592 11.50 -26.15 -24.48
N HIS A 593 12.45 -25.25 -24.77
CA HIS A 593 13.89 -25.56 -24.84
C HIS A 593 14.50 -25.99 -23.50
N ILE A 594 13.93 -25.58 -22.36
CA ILE A 594 14.41 -25.94 -21.02
C ILE A 594 13.71 -27.20 -20.51
N PHE A 595 12.53 -27.51 -21.03
CA PHE A 595 11.69 -28.62 -20.57
C PHE A 595 12.41 -29.97 -20.63
N LEU A 596 12.92 -30.35 -21.80
CA LEU A 596 13.53 -31.67 -22.00
C LEU A 596 14.83 -31.87 -21.17
N PRO A 597 15.80 -30.93 -21.17
CA PRO A 597 16.97 -31.03 -20.30
C PRO A 597 16.62 -31.09 -18.80
N LEU A 598 15.62 -30.32 -18.36
CA LEU A 598 15.20 -30.28 -16.97
C LEU A 598 14.50 -31.57 -16.52
N VAL A 599 13.66 -32.16 -17.39
CA VAL A 599 13.07 -33.49 -17.17
C VAL A 599 14.15 -34.55 -17.00
N HIS A 600 15.17 -34.56 -17.88
CA HIS A 600 16.27 -35.53 -17.78
C HIS A 600 17.03 -35.42 -16.46
N LEU A 601 17.31 -34.20 -15.99
CA LEU A 601 17.96 -33.98 -14.70
C LEU A 601 17.09 -34.50 -13.53
N LEU A 602 15.80 -34.20 -13.54
CA LEU A 602 14.87 -34.61 -12.48
C LEU A 602 14.68 -36.13 -12.47
N VAL A 603 14.52 -36.77 -13.62
CA VAL A 603 14.42 -38.24 -13.75
C VAL A 603 15.70 -38.91 -13.25
N LEU A 604 16.88 -38.42 -13.67
CA LEU A 604 18.16 -38.95 -13.19
C LEU A 604 18.28 -38.83 -11.67
N THR A 605 17.82 -37.73 -11.09
CA THR A 605 17.80 -37.55 -9.63
C THR A 605 16.85 -38.55 -8.97
N ILE A 606 15.66 -38.76 -9.53
CA ILE A 606 14.68 -39.73 -9.03
C ILE A 606 15.18 -41.16 -9.16
N GLU A 607 16.01 -41.52 -10.14
CA GLU A 607 16.47 -42.90 -10.33
C GLU A 607 17.72 -43.22 -9.52
N SER A 608 18.67 -42.28 -9.46
CA SER A 608 20.04 -42.58 -9.01
C SER A 608 20.42 -41.99 -7.66
N PHE A 609 19.73 -40.96 -7.15
CA PHE A 609 20.14 -40.31 -5.90
C PHE A 609 19.82 -41.20 -4.67
N PRO A 610 20.74 -41.30 -3.68
CA PRO A 610 20.57 -42.23 -2.56
C PRO A 610 19.55 -41.78 -1.52
N ASP A 611 19.40 -40.47 -1.31
CA ASP A 611 18.51 -39.90 -0.31
C ASP A 611 17.04 -39.84 -0.78
N LEU A 612 16.11 -40.25 0.09
CA LEU A 612 14.68 -40.32 -0.22
C LEU A 612 14.03 -38.94 -0.37
N GLU A 613 14.38 -37.98 0.49
CA GLU A 613 13.76 -36.65 0.47
C GLU A 613 14.09 -35.92 -0.84
N VAL A 614 15.35 -35.96 -1.28
CA VAL A 614 15.78 -35.33 -2.54
C VAL A 614 15.06 -35.97 -3.74
N ARG A 615 14.87 -37.30 -3.74
CA ARG A 615 14.11 -38.00 -4.78
C ARG A 615 12.64 -37.61 -4.80
N ASP A 616 12.02 -37.47 -3.63
CA ASP A 616 10.60 -37.10 -3.52
C ASP A 616 10.38 -35.65 -3.97
N HIS A 617 11.26 -34.72 -3.59
CA HIS A 617 11.22 -33.34 -4.09
C HIS A 617 11.41 -33.28 -5.60
N ALA A 618 12.34 -34.06 -6.16
CA ALA A 618 12.53 -34.14 -7.61
C ALA A 618 11.28 -34.72 -8.30
N ARG A 619 10.61 -35.71 -7.70
CA ARG A 619 9.35 -36.28 -8.21
C ARG A 619 8.23 -35.25 -8.22
N ILE A 620 8.10 -34.44 -7.16
CA ILE A 620 7.12 -33.36 -7.10
C ILE A 620 7.40 -32.31 -8.18
N CYS A 621 8.66 -31.87 -8.33
CA CYS A 621 9.07 -30.96 -9.41
C CYS A 621 8.78 -31.52 -10.80
N LEU A 622 9.03 -32.81 -11.04
CA LEU A 622 8.74 -33.47 -12.32
C LEU A 622 7.23 -33.52 -12.59
N ARG A 623 6.42 -33.85 -11.59
CA ARG A 623 4.95 -33.87 -11.71
C ARG A 623 4.38 -32.48 -11.97
N MET A 624 4.88 -31.47 -11.28
CA MET A 624 4.50 -30.07 -11.53
C MET A 624 4.85 -29.64 -12.95
N LEU A 625 6.05 -29.95 -13.42
CA LEU A 625 6.49 -29.66 -14.79
C LEU A 625 5.64 -30.37 -15.85
N SER A 626 5.24 -31.63 -15.64
CA SER A 626 4.48 -32.41 -16.62
C SER A 626 2.97 -32.17 -16.61
N CYS A 627 2.40 -31.78 -15.47
CA CYS A 627 0.95 -31.77 -15.25
C CYS A 627 0.35 -30.37 -15.06
N VAL A 628 1.16 -29.32 -14.90
CA VAL A 628 0.68 -27.95 -14.65
C VAL A 628 1.09 -27.02 -15.80
N PRO A 629 0.15 -26.31 -16.46
CA PRO A 629 0.46 -25.29 -17.45
C PRO A 629 1.36 -24.19 -16.86
N GLY A 630 2.35 -23.71 -17.62
CA GLY A 630 3.44 -22.84 -17.10
C GLY A 630 2.99 -21.57 -16.36
N LYS A 631 1.85 -20.95 -16.74
CA LYS A 631 1.27 -19.80 -16.02
C LYS A 631 0.72 -20.20 -14.63
N LYS A 632 0.03 -21.35 -14.53
CA LYS A 632 -0.53 -21.90 -13.26
C LYS A 632 0.57 -22.34 -12.30
N LEU A 633 1.69 -22.84 -12.83
CA LEU A 633 2.85 -23.26 -12.04
C LEU A 633 3.47 -22.08 -11.26
N ARG A 634 3.58 -20.91 -11.89
CA ARG A 634 4.12 -19.71 -11.25
C ARG A 634 3.26 -19.27 -10.05
N HIS A 635 1.95 -19.21 -10.23
CA HIS A 635 1.01 -18.83 -9.16
C HIS A 635 1.04 -19.81 -7.98
N LEU A 636 1.04 -21.13 -8.24
CA LEU A 636 1.17 -22.15 -7.20
C LEU A 636 2.49 -22.02 -6.42
N MET A 637 3.56 -21.55 -7.07
CA MET A 637 4.87 -21.41 -6.47
C MET A 637 5.08 -20.08 -5.72
N GLU A 638 4.42 -19.00 -6.13
CA GLU A 638 4.43 -17.69 -5.43
C GLU A 638 3.66 -17.74 -4.10
N VAL A 639 2.55 -18.48 -4.06
CA VAL A 639 1.72 -18.65 -2.86
C VAL A 639 2.45 -19.39 -1.72
N GLY A 640 3.54 -20.11 -2.03
CA GLY A 640 4.38 -20.82 -1.06
C GLY A 640 5.56 -20.03 -0.48
N GLU A 641 5.82 -18.79 -0.94
CA GLU A 641 7.05 -18.03 -0.58
C GLU A 641 6.80 -16.73 0.22
N GLN A 642 5.59 -16.45 0.71
CA GLN A 642 5.36 -15.35 1.66
C GLN A 642 6.11 -15.64 2.99
N PRO A 643 7.13 -14.85 3.36
CA PRO A 643 7.91 -15.10 4.57
C PRO A 643 7.15 -14.57 5.80
N SER A 644 6.48 -15.46 6.53
CA SER A 644 6.15 -15.17 7.94
C SER A 644 7.45 -15.16 8.75
N GLY A 645 7.69 -14.06 9.46
CA GLY A 645 8.95 -13.81 10.17
C GLY A 645 9.23 -14.74 11.34
N VAL A 646 10.50 -15.16 11.42
CA VAL A 646 11.28 -15.73 12.55
C VAL A 646 11.00 -17.21 12.93
N PRO A 647 12.04 -18.06 13.09
CA PRO A 647 11.88 -19.52 13.17
C PRO A 647 11.89 -20.07 14.60
N SER A 648 11.04 -21.07 14.86
CA SER A 648 11.29 -22.05 15.93
C SER A 648 10.66 -23.41 15.58
N HIS A 649 11.55 -24.37 15.36
CA HIS A 649 11.38 -25.83 15.31
C HIS A 649 10.78 -26.50 14.05
N PRO A 650 11.35 -27.63 13.59
CA PRO A 650 10.85 -28.42 12.47
C PRO A 650 9.83 -29.42 12.99
N ASP A 651 8.55 -29.26 12.65
CA ASP A 651 7.56 -30.30 12.91
C ASP A 651 6.57 -30.46 11.75
N SER A 652 6.43 -31.73 11.36
CA SER A 652 5.29 -32.39 10.70
C SER A 652 4.83 -31.93 9.31
N LEU A 653 5.15 -32.77 8.32
CA LEU A 653 4.70 -32.72 6.92
C LEU A 653 3.22 -33.14 6.72
N PHE A 654 2.43 -33.33 7.79
CA PHE A 654 1.06 -33.88 7.73
C PHE A 654 -0.02 -33.07 8.46
N ASP A 655 0.22 -31.80 8.78
CA ASP A 655 -0.88 -30.92 9.17
C ASP A 655 -1.66 -30.45 7.94
N ILE A 656 -2.89 -30.93 7.85
CA ILE A 656 -3.93 -30.44 6.93
C ILE A 656 -3.96 -28.91 7.05
N PRO A 657 -3.77 -28.14 5.98
CA PRO A 657 -3.86 -26.69 6.06
C PRO A 657 -5.25 -26.33 6.57
N SER A 658 -5.32 -25.65 7.72
CA SER A 658 -6.55 -24.97 8.12
C SER A 658 -6.99 -24.06 6.97
N PRO A 659 -8.29 -24.03 6.60
CA PRO A 659 -8.77 -23.10 5.58
C PRO A 659 -8.32 -21.69 5.98
N ARG A 660 -7.57 -21.03 5.08
CA ARG A 660 -7.12 -19.65 5.29
C ARG A 660 -8.35 -18.79 5.65
N PRO A 661 -8.26 -17.87 6.62
CA PRO A 661 -9.34 -16.95 6.90
C PRO A 661 -9.67 -16.17 5.62
N ALA A 662 -10.95 -16.10 5.29
CA ALA A 662 -11.48 -15.30 4.18
C ALA A 662 -10.84 -13.90 4.22
N GLN A 663 -10.32 -13.46 3.08
CA GLN A 663 -9.88 -12.07 2.90
C GLN A 663 -11.00 -11.12 3.31
N ASP A 664 -10.61 -9.98 3.86
CA ASP A 664 -11.49 -8.98 4.48
C ASP A 664 -12.55 -8.46 3.47
N LEU A 665 -13.77 -9.00 3.57
CA LEU A 665 -14.90 -8.87 2.63
C LEU A 665 -15.55 -7.46 2.57
N LYS A 666 -14.89 -6.40 3.04
CA LYS A 666 -15.50 -5.06 3.13
C LYS A 666 -15.33 -4.18 1.88
N GLY A 667 -14.52 -4.60 0.90
CA GLY A 667 -14.22 -3.81 -0.31
C GLY A 667 -14.63 -4.44 -1.64
N MET A 668 -15.17 -5.67 -1.64
CA MET A 668 -15.53 -6.38 -2.88
C MET A 668 -17.00 -6.11 -3.26
N PRO A 669 -17.32 -5.97 -4.56
CA PRO A 669 -18.72 -5.92 -5.01
C PRO A 669 -19.43 -7.23 -4.64
N ASP A 670 -20.69 -7.11 -4.24
CA ASP A 670 -21.52 -8.24 -3.79
C ASP A 670 -21.56 -9.33 -4.86
N LEU A 671 -21.34 -10.59 -4.47
CA LEU A 671 -21.25 -11.73 -5.41
C LEU A 671 -22.54 -11.90 -6.22
N ALA A 672 -23.67 -11.54 -5.62
CA ALA A 672 -24.99 -11.53 -6.25
C ALA A 672 -25.13 -10.49 -7.38
N SER A 673 -24.18 -9.58 -7.57
CA SER A 673 -24.22 -8.59 -8.65
C SER A 673 -23.73 -9.14 -9.99
N TYR A 674 -22.95 -10.23 -10.00
CA TYR A 674 -22.38 -10.79 -11.23
C TYR A 674 -22.45 -12.32 -11.34
N ILE A 675 -22.87 -13.05 -10.30
CA ILE A 675 -23.21 -14.48 -10.38
C ILE A 675 -24.71 -14.65 -10.15
N HIS A 676 -25.39 -15.28 -11.11
CA HIS A 676 -26.84 -15.36 -11.15
C HIS A 676 -27.33 -16.82 -11.15
N LEU A 677 -28.23 -17.14 -10.23
CA LEU A 677 -29.05 -18.35 -10.25
C LEU A 677 -30.51 -17.93 -10.37
N GLU A 678 -31.15 -18.23 -11.49
CA GLU A 678 -32.49 -17.75 -11.82
C GLU A 678 -33.44 -18.91 -12.14
N ARG A 679 -34.70 -18.84 -11.70
CA ARG A 679 -35.71 -19.85 -12.03
C ARG A 679 -36.10 -19.75 -13.51
N ILE A 680 -36.28 -20.91 -14.16
CA ILE A 680 -36.75 -20.97 -15.54
C ILE A 680 -38.23 -20.60 -15.64
N VAL A 681 -39.05 -21.10 -14.70
CA VAL A 681 -40.49 -20.81 -14.63
C VAL A 681 -40.72 -19.78 -13.53
N PRO A 682 -41.22 -18.57 -13.86
CA PRO A 682 -41.55 -17.56 -12.87
C PRO A 682 -42.81 -17.98 -12.09
N LEU A 683 -42.87 -17.58 -10.83
CA LEU A 683 -44.06 -17.75 -10.01
C LEU A 683 -45.20 -16.86 -10.50
N VAL A 684 -46.43 -17.34 -10.34
CA VAL A 684 -47.65 -16.55 -10.61
C VAL A 684 -47.74 -15.47 -9.54
N VAL A 685 -47.44 -15.83 -8.29
CA VAL A 685 -47.40 -14.92 -7.15
C VAL A 685 -46.03 -14.26 -7.07
N LYS A 686 -45.95 -12.95 -7.39
CA LYS A 686 -44.67 -12.22 -7.48
C LYS A 686 -44.19 -11.56 -6.18
N GLN A 687 -45.06 -11.33 -5.19
CA GLN A 687 -44.77 -10.44 -4.04
C GLN A 687 -45.18 -10.95 -2.64
N SER A 688 -45.25 -12.27 -2.42
CA SER A 688 -45.83 -12.81 -1.19
C SER A 688 -44.82 -13.45 -0.24
N TRP A 689 -44.05 -12.65 0.49
CA TRP A 689 -43.29 -13.15 1.66
C TRP A 689 -43.31 -12.18 2.84
N ALA A 690 -44.47 -11.59 3.14
CA ALA A 690 -44.62 -10.63 4.24
C ALA A 690 -45.42 -11.20 5.42
N LEU A 691 -45.02 -12.35 5.96
CA LEU A 691 -45.39 -12.72 7.34
C LEU A 691 -44.20 -13.17 8.20
N THR A 692 -42.97 -13.14 7.68
CA THR A 692 -41.75 -13.27 8.49
C THR A 692 -41.03 -11.92 8.56
N LEU A 693 -41.02 -11.30 9.75
CA LEU A 693 -40.27 -10.06 10.02
C LEU A 693 -38.80 -10.21 9.58
N PRO A 694 -38.21 -9.21 8.87
CA PRO A 694 -36.83 -9.28 8.45
C PRO A 694 -35.90 -9.05 9.65
N ASN A 695 -35.26 -10.11 10.14
CA ASN A 695 -34.16 -9.96 11.09
C ASN A 695 -32.88 -9.57 10.35
N PHE A 696 -32.36 -8.39 10.68
CA PHE A 696 -31.08 -7.87 10.25
C PHE A 696 -29.93 -8.85 10.52
N SER A 697 -29.07 -9.00 9.52
CA SER A 697 -27.81 -9.74 9.56
C SER A 697 -26.84 -9.19 10.61
N VAL A 698 -26.59 -9.98 11.67
CA VAL A 698 -25.39 -9.85 12.52
C VAL A 698 -24.76 -11.23 12.69
N GLN A 699 -23.52 -11.34 12.19
CA GLN A 699 -22.51 -12.39 12.35
C GLN A 699 -22.83 -13.53 13.32
N SER A 700 -22.90 -14.76 12.79
CA SER A 700 -23.06 -15.99 13.57
C SER A 700 -21.76 -16.38 14.30
N LYS A 701 -21.76 -16.30 15.63
CA LYS A 701 -21.04 -17.27 16.49
C LYS A 701 -22.05 -18.32 16.95
N PRO A 702 -21.65 -19.59 17.11
CA PRO A 702 -22.55 -20.66 17.53
C PRO A 702 -22.76 -20.56 19.04
N SER A 703 -23.86 -19.96 19.46
CA SER A 703 -24.32 -20.10 20.85
C SER A 703 -25.79 -19.75 20.98
N GLY A 704 -26.52 -20.65 21.63
CA GLY A 704 -27.72 -20.30 22.39
C GLY A 704 -29.03 -20.56 21.65
N HIS A 705 -29.73 -21.60 22.12
CA HIS A 705 -31.18 -21.74 22.02
C HIS A 705 -31.88 -20.37 22.19
N ILE A 706 -32.74 -20.01 21.22
CA ILE A 706 -33.78 -19.01 21.46
C ILE A 706 -35.06 -19.77 21.75
N LEU A 707 -35.53 -19.55 22.97
CA LEU A 707 -36.74 -20.08 23.56
C LEU A 707 -37.97 -19.74 22.72
N SER A 708 -38.79 -20.76 22.49
CA SER A 708 -40.22 -20.65 22.23
C SER A 708 -40.84 -19.69 23.26
N ILE A 709 -41.60 -18.71 22.78
CA ILE A 709 -42.55 -17.99 23.62
C ILE A 709 -43.63 -19.01 23.98
N GLN A 710 -43.53 -19.57 25.17
CA GLN A 710 -44.61 -20.30 25.83
C GLN A 710 -45.43 -19.31 26.64
N ASP A 711 -46.74 -19.32 26.39
CA ASP A 711 -47.72 -18.77 27.29
C ASP A 711 -47.62 -19.43 28.67
N VAL A 712 -47.61 -18.60 29.70
CA VAL A 712 -47.48 -18.99 31.09
C VAL A 712 -48.77 -19.65 31.58
N SER A 713 -48.71 -20.94 31.93
CA SER A 713 -49.22 -21.40 33.23
C SER A 713 -48.64 -22.76 33.68
N ALA A 714 -47.76 -22.65 34.68
CA ALA A 714 -47.67 -23.46 35.91
C ALA A 714 -47.25 -24.96 35.91
N THR A 715 -45.93 -25.16 35.97
CA THR A 715 -45.12 -25.79 37.06
C THR A 715 -45.21 -27.30 37.45
N PRO A 716 -44.11 -27.89 38.00
CA PRO A 716 -43.56 -29.18 37.55
C PRO A 716 -43.18 -30.20 38.66
N SER A 717 -42.74 -31.41 38.26
CA SER A 717 -41.60 -32.19 38.82
C SER A 717 -41.53 -33.49 37.97
N GLU A 718 -40.42 -34.15 37.63
CA GLU A 718 -39.09 -34.24 38.23
C GLU A 718 -38.15 -34.99 37.25
N GLN A 719 -36.90 -35.14 37.68
CA GLN A 719 -35.67 -35.48 36.97
C GLN A 719 -35.53 -36.87 36.30
N GLU A 720 -34.69 -36.83 35.25
CA GLU A 720 -33.62 -37.77 34.86
C GLU A 720 -33.89 -39.14 34.19
N LYS A 721 -33.42 -39.17 32.92
CA LYS A 721 -32.55 -40.18 32.28
C LYS A 721 -33.17 -41.43 31.63
N PRO A 722 -32.47 -42.00 30.63
CA PRO A 722 -33.02 -42.18 29.30
C PRO A 722 -33.40 -43.64 29.04
N THR A 723 -34.51 -43.84 28.35
CA THR A 723 -34.85 -45.13 27.74
C THR A 723 -35.30 -44.87 26.31
N GLY A 724 -34.93 -45.79 25.40
CA GLY A 724 -35.04 -45.64 23.95
C GLY A 724 -36.47 -45.44 23.41
N PRO A 725 -36.64 -45.48 22.08
CA PRO A 725 -37.82 -44.98 21.40
C PRO A 725 -39.05 -45.80 21.81
N THR A 726 -39.90 -45.23 22.65
CA THR A 726 -41.27 -45.71 22.83
C THR A 726 -42.03 -45.43 21.55
N VAL A 727 -42.11 -46.47 20.72
CA VAL A 727 -43.21 -46.71 19.82
C VAL A 727 -44.49 -46.48 20.61
N GLU A 728 -45.20 -45.39 20.36
CA GLU A 728 -46.63 -45.33 20.64
C GLU A 728 -47.27 -46.38 19.75
N ARG A 729 -47.36 -47.57 20.32
CA ARG A 729 -48.22 -48.65 19.90
C ARG A 729 -49.62 -48.07 19.98
N ILE A 730 -50.13 -47.55 18.86
CA ILE A 730 -51.56 -47.44 18.64
C ILE A 730 -52.06 -48.87 18.79
N GLY A 731 -52.56 -49.19 19.98
CA GLY A 731 -53.29 -50.41 20.21
C GLY A 731 -54.41 -50.42 19.17
N TYR A 732 -54.59 -51.56 18.52
CA TYR A 732 -55.81 -51.88 17.82
C TYR A 732 -56.97 -51.60 18.78
N THR A 733 -57.57 -50.41 18.72
CA THR A 733 -58.90 -50.19 19.25
C THR A 733 -59.79 -51.04 18.36
N GLN A 734 -60.24 -52.15 18.93
CA GLN A 734 -61.36 -52.96 18.47
C GLN A 734 -62.34 -52.06 17.69
N GLU A 735 -62.48 -52.30 16.39
CA GLU A 735 -63.47 -51.61 15.56
C GLU A 735 -64.85 -51.78 16.21
N THR A 736 -65.36 -50.72 16.83
CA THR A 736 -66.77 -50.64 17.16
C THR A 736 -67.52 -50.66 15.84
N LEU A 737 -68.23 -51.75 15.52
CA LEU A 737 -69.16 -51.83 14.40
C LEU A 737 -70.11 -50.62 14.44
N ARG A 738 -69.91 -49.64 13.57
CA ARG A 738 -70.83 -48.52 13.37
C ARG A 738 -71.69 -48.82 12.16
N VAL A 739 -72.99 -48.57 12.29
CA VAL A 739 -73.92 -48.64 11.16
C VAL A 739 -73.61 -47.44 10.25
N MET A 740 -72.90 -47.70 9.16
CA MET A 740 -72.68 -46.73 8.09
C MET A 740 -73.78 -46.87 7.04
N ASP A 741 -74.18 -45.75 6.46
CA ASP A 741 -74.99 -45.74 5.25
C ASP A 741 -74.16 -46.25 4.05
N SER A 742 -74.83 -46.76 3.02
CA SER A 742 -74.16 -47.31 1.83
C SER A 742 -73.24 -46.28 1.18
N LYS A 743 -73.65 -45.00 1.19
CA LYS A 743 -72.88 -43.88 0.65
C LYS A 743 -71.59 -43.62 1.44
N GLY A 744 -71.63 -43.60 2.77
CA GLY A 744 -70.43 -43.46 3.60
C GLY A 744 -69.45 -44.62 3.44
N ALA A 745 -69.94 -45.85 3.22
CA ALA A 745 -69.12 -47.03 2.97
C ALA A 745 -68.37 -46.95 1.63
N GLU A 746 -69.05 -46.51 0.57
CA GLU A 746 -68.44 -46.29 -0.75
C GLU A 746 -67.36 -45.19 -0.69
N THR A 747 -67.65 -44.05 -0.05
CA THR A 747 -66.69 -42.95 0.14
C THR A 747 -65.43 -43.43 0.88
N LEU A 748 -65.57 -44.21 1.95
CA LEU A 748 -64.44 -44.73 2.71
C LEU A 748 -63.63 -45.78 1.96
N GLN A 749 -64.27 -46.61 1.13
CA GLN A 749 -63.57 -47.57 0.28
C GLN A 749 -62.68 -46.88 -0.76
N ILE A 750 -63.17 -45.81 -1.38
CA ILE A 750 -62.40 -44.99 -2.34
C ILE A 750 -61.20 -44.35 -1.64
N LEU A 751 -61.41 -43.73 -0.47
CA LEU A 751 -60.34 -43.07 0.28
C LEU A 751 -59.28 -44.06 0.79
N ARG A 752 -59.67 -45.21 1.34
CA ARG A 752 -58.71 -46.25 1.78
C ARG A 752 -57.84 -46.74 0.62
N ARG A 753 -58.44 -46.96 -0.56
CA ARG A 753 -57.71 -47.36 -1.76
C ARG A 753 -56.72 -46.28 -2.22
N TYR A 754 -57.10 -45.02 -2.07
CA TYR A 754 -56.27 -43.88 -2.46
C TYR A 754 -55.11 -43.61 -1.49
N PHE A 755 -55.35 -43.51 -0.18
CA PHE A 755 -54.31 -43.26 0.82
C PHE A 755 -53.29 -44.40 0.92
N ALA A 756 -53.68 -45.63 0.58
CA ALA A 756 -52.75 -46.76 0.46
C ALA A 756 -51.70 -46.58 -0.65
N CYS A 757 -51.88 -45.62 -1.56
CA CYS A 757 -50.89 -45.26 -2.60
C CYS A 757 -49.96 -44.11 -2.19
N ILE A 758 -50.23 -43.43 -1.07
CA ILE A 758 -49.43 -42.29 -0.60
C ILE A 758 -48.28 -42.82 0.29
N PRO A 759 -47.02 -42.43 0.07
CA PRO A 759 -45.88 -42.86 0.89
C PRO A 759 -45.98 -42.39 2.34
N ASP A 760 -45.49 -43.22 3.27
CA ASP A 760 -45.24 -42.80 4.65
C ASP A 760 -43.90 -42.05 4.75
N TYR A 761 -43.97 -40.72 4.75
CA TYR A 761 -42.82 -39.80 4.73
C TYR A 761 -41.93 -39.86 5.97
N LEU A 762 -42.40 -40.45 7.08
CA LEU A 762 -41.58 -40.64 8.28
C LEU A 762 -40.58 -41.80 8.12
N HIS A 763 -40.89 -42.77 7.25
CA HIS A 763 -40.17 -44.04 7.16
C HIS A 763 -39.68 -44.39 5.74
N SER A 764 -40.03 -43.58 4.73
CA SER A 764 -39.64 -43.75 3.33
C SER A 764 -39.30 -42.39 2.69
N SER A 765 -38.60 -42.39 1.55
CA SER A 765 -38.29 -41.18 0.80
C SER A 765 -39.59 -40.52 0.30
N GLY A 766 -39.82 -39.27 0.68
CA GLY A 766 -40.99 -38.50 0.27
C GLY A 766 -41.01 -38.13 -1.22
N LEU A 767 -42.17 -37.68 -1.69
CA LEU A 767 -42.30 -37.07 -3.02
C LEU A 767 -41.43 -35.81 -3.13
N THR A 768 -40.63 -35.76 -4.19
CA THR A 768 -39.72 -34.64 -4.48
C THR A 768 -40.33 -33.68 -5.50
N ILE A 769 -40.35 -32.40 -5.18
CA ILE A 769 -40.64 -31.30 -6.12
C ILE A 769 -39.32 -30.85 -6.76
N ARG A 770 -39.35 -30.48 -8.04
CA ARG A 770 -38.18 -30.01 -8.79
C ARG A 770 -38.36 -28.58 -9.26
N ILE A 771 -37.44 -27.70 -8.87
CA ILE A 771 -37.36 -26.32 -9.36
C ILE A 771 -36.18 -26.22 -10.32
N HIS A 772 -36.47 -25.94 -11.59
CA HIS A 772 -35.45 -25.77 -12.62
C HIS A 772 -34.93 -24.34 -12.64
N CYS A 773 -33.59 -24.21 -12.58
CA CYS A 773 -32.87 -22.96 -12.55
C CYS A 773 -31.75 -22.92 -13.61
N THR A 774 -31.34 -21.71 -13.99
CA THR A 774 -30.18 -21.42 -14.83
C THR A 774 -29.10 -20.72 -14.01
N PHE A 775 -27.88 -21.25 -14.05
CA PHE A 775 -26.71 -20.70 -13.39
C PHE A 775 -25.74 -20.09 -14.41
N ARG A 776 -25.38 -18.81 -14.22
CA ARG A 776 -24.48 -18.05 -15.10
C ARG A 776 -23.71 -16.98 -14.33
N PHE A 777 -22.66 -16.43 -14.93
CA PHE A 777 -21.98 -15.25 -14.39
C PHE A 777 -21.46 -14.32 -15.48
N GLU A 778 -21.38 -13.03 -15.19
CA GLU A 778 -21.00 -11.98 -16.12
C GLU A 778 -19.47 -11.74 -16.13
N SER A 779 -18.86 -11.70 -17.33
CA SER A 779 -17.40 -11.61 -17.48
C SER A 779 -16.80 -10.26 -17.09
N GLU A 780 -17.39 -9.13 -17.48
CA GLU A 780 -16.87 -7.78 -17.16
C GLU A 780 -16.83 -7.45 -15.67
N PRO A 781 -17.95 -7.54 -14.91
CA PRO A 781 -17.92 -7.24 -13.48
C PRO A 781 -17.07 -8.24 -12.70
N PHE A 782 -16.99 -9.51 -13.16
CA PHE A 782 -16.07 -10.49 -12.59
C PHE A 782 -14.61 -10.06 -12.78
N ASN A 783 -14.21 -9.62 -13.96
CA ASN A 783 -12.87 -9.12 -14.23
C ASN A 783 -12.55 -7.81 -13.48
N HIS A 784 -13.53 -6.92 -13.28
CA HIS A 784 -13.32 -5.71 -12.47
C HIS A 784 -13.14 -6.05 -10.97
N ALA A 785 -13.84 -7.08 -10.47
CA ALA A 785 -13.74 -7.49 -9.07
C ALA A 785 -12.48 -8.31 -8.79
N TRP A 786 -12.04 -9.15 -9.73
CA TRP A 786 -11.00 -10.16 -9.52
C TRP A 786 -9.75 -9.99 -10.41
N GLY A 787 -9.75 -9.02 -11.32
CA GLY A 787 -8.64 -8.73 -12.22
C GLY A 787 -7.49 -7.98 -11.52
N SER A 788 -6.27 -8.43 -11.76
CA SER A 788 -5.06 -7.72 -11.33
C SER A 788 -4.93 -6.41 -12.11
N ASP A 789 -4.81 -5.28 -11.41
CA ASP A 789 -4.35 -4.00 -11.97
C ASP A 789 -2.95 -4.15 -12.56
N SER A 790 -2.87 -4.55 -13.83
CA SER A 790 -1.69 -4.32 -14.67
C SER A 790 -2.14 -4.12 -16.12
N PRO A 791 -2.00 -2.91 -16.68
CA PRO A 791 -2.17 -2.71 -18.10
C PRO A 791 -0.90 -3.18 -18.80
N VAL A 792 -0.79 -4.48 -19.07
CA VAL A 792 0.20 -4.96 -20.05
C VAL A 792 -0.46 -4.82 -21.42
N SER A 793 -0.17 -3.69 -22.09
CA SER A 793 -0.42 -3.52 -23.51
C SER A 793 0.46 -4.50 -24.30
N GLY A 794 -0.05 -5.72 -24.47
CA GLY A 794 0.44 -6.70 -25.44
C GLY A 794 -0.68 -7.01 -26.42
N SER A 795 -0.47 -6.70 -27.69
CA SER A 795 -1.43 -6.95 -28.76
C SER A 795 -1.56 -8.45 -29.03
N ASP A 796 -2.47 -9.11 -28.33
CA ASP A 796 -3.12 -10.37 -28.74
C ASP A 796 -4.43 -10.59 -27.94
N GLY A 797 -5.13 -9.49 -27.65
CA GLY A 797 -6.28 -9.44 -26.73
C GLY A 797 -7.62 -9.76 -27.38
N ALA A 798 -7.76 -10.93 -27.98
CA ALA A 798 -9.05 -11.52 -28.31
C ALA A 798 -9.15 -12.91 -27.67
N ASP A 799 -10.17 -13.10 -26.83
CA ASP A 799 -10.72 -14.38 -26.36
C ASP A 799 -9.98 -15.19 -25.26
N GLU A 800 -9.90 -14.66 -24.04
CA GLU A 800 -9.98 -15.52 -22.84
C GLU A 800 -11.06 -14.97 -21.89
N LEU A 801 -12.28 -15.49 -22.01
CA LEU A 801 -13.38 -15.23 -21.06
C LEU A 801 -13.05 -15.93 -19.73
N PRO A 802 -13.31 -15.29 -18.57
CA PRO A 802 -13.03 -15.90 -17.27
C PRO A 802 -13.83 -17.19 -17.08
N ALA A 803 -13.28 -18.16 -16.36
CA ALA A 803 -13.92 -19.44 -16.03
C ALA A 803 -14.01 -19.71 -14.53
N LEU A 804 -15.07 -20.40 -14.13
CA LEU A 804 -15.23 -20.98 -12.79
C LEU A 804 -15.13 -22.50 -12.86
N TYR A 805 -14.39 -23.07 -11.91
CA TYR A 805 -14.16 -24.50 -11.79
C TYR A 805 -14.72 -25.04 -10.47
N ALA A 806 -15.20 -26.28 -10.51
CA ALA A 806 -15.68 -27.02 -9.33
C ALA A 806 -16.70 -26.21 -8.49
N VAL A 807 -17.64 -25.57 -9.17
CA VAL A 807 -18.68 -24.78 -8.52
C VAL A 807 -19.55 -25.71 -7.69
N THR A 808 -19.69 -25.39 -6.40
CA THR A 808 -20.58 -26.06 -5.46
C THR A 808 -21.62 -25.06 -5.00
N ILE A 809 -22.88 -25.36 -5.31
CA ILE A 809 -24.04 -24.57 -4.92
C ILE A 809 -24.70 -25.31 -3.75
N THR A 810 -24.75 -24.67 -2.60
CA THR A 810 -25.38 -25.20 -1.40
C THR A 810 -26.66 -24.43 -1.10
N PHE A 811 -27.66 -25.15 -0.61
CA PHE A 811 -28.99 -24.65 -0.37
C PHE A 811 -29.35 -24.82 1.10
N SER A 812 -29.94 -23.78 1.68
CA SER A 812 -30.55 -23.84 3.01
C SER A 812 -31.92 -23.17 2.96
N SER A 813 -32.86 -23.62 3.79
CA SER A 813 -34.18 -23.00 3.85
C SER A 813 -34.67 -22.95 5.30
N SER A 814 -35.43 -21.91 5.61
CA SER A 814 -36.12 -21.73 6.88
C SER A 814 -37.47 -22.46 6.94
N ALA A 815 -38.02 -22.86 5.78
CA ALA A 815 -39.24 -23.65 5.69
C ALA A 815 -38.97 -25.15 5.92
N GLN A 816 -40.00 -25.91 6.27
CA GLN A 816 -39.89 -27.34 6.62
C GLN A 816 -39.68 -28.23 5.38
N PHE A 817 -38.54 -28.08 4.71
CA PHE A 817 -38.08 -28.99 3.67
C PHE A 817 -37.12 -30.03 4.26
N GLY A 818 -37.11 -31.24 3.68
CA GLY A 818 -36.06 -32.22 3.90
C GLY A 818 -34.68 -31.70 3.49
N LYS A 819 -33.63 -32.49 3.72
CA LYS A 819 -32.26 -32.09 3.37
C LYS A 819 -32.14 -31.83 1.87
N ILE A 820 -31.88 -30.58 1.49
CA ILE A 820 -31.71 -30.19 0.08
C ILE A 820 -30.28 -30.56 -0.36
N PRO A 821 -30.11 -31.39 -1.40
CA PRO A 821 -28.79 -31.78 -1.88
C PRO A 821 -28.06 -30.61 -2.56
N SER A 822 -26.74 -30.52 -2.39
CA SER A 822 -25.92 -29.52 -3.11
C SER A 822 -25.81 -29.87 -4.60
N CYS A 823 -25.77 -28.84 -5.44
CA CYS A 823 -25.52 -28.99 -6.87
C CYS A 823 -24.04 -28.71 -7.18
N HIS A 824 -23.47 -29.46 -8.12
CA HIS A 824 -22.08 -29.30 -8.54
C HIS A 824 -22.02 -29.03 -10.05
N VAL A 825 -21.43 -27.89 -10.43
CA VAL A 825 -21.16 -27.54 -11.82
C VAL A 825 -19.64 -27.63 -12.03
N PRO A 826 -19.14 -28.61 -12.81
CA PRO A 826 -17.70 -28.83 -12.96
C PRO A 826 -16.95 -27.64 -13.55
N PHE A 827 -17.58 -26.95 -14.52
CA PHE A 827 -16.98 -25.87 -15.30
C PHE A 827 -18.05 -24.96 -15.90
N ILE A 828 -17.81 -23.65 -15.92
CA ILE A 828 -18.64 -22.66 -16.61
C ILE A 828 -17.78 -21.47 -17.05
N LEU A 829 -18.04 -20.95 -18.26
CA LEU A 829 -17.41 -19.74 -18.80
C LEU A 829 -18.26 -18.49 -18.53
N GLY A 830 -17.61 -17.34 -18.37
CA GLY A 830 -18.27 -16.05 -18.16
C GLY A 830 -19.01 -15.59 -19.41
N GLU A 831 -20.21 -15.05 -19.23
CA GLU A 831 -21.04 -14.52 -20.31
C GLU A 831 -20.40 -13.21 -20.86
N PRO A 832 -20.18 -13.09 -22.18
CA PRO A 832 -19.64 -11.87 -22.78
C PRO A 832 -20.66 -10.72 -22.68
N PRO A 833 -20.21 -9.44 -22.68
CA PRO A 833 -21.12 -8.30 -22.64
C PRO A 833 -22.02 -8.30 -23.88
N GLY A 834 -23.32 -8.54 -23.70
CA GLY A 834 -24.27 -8.66 -24.79
C GLY A 834 -24.42 -7.36 -25.56
N SER A 835 -24.17 -7.39 -26.88
CA SER A 835 -24.64 -6.35 -27.79
C SER A 835 -26.17 -6.35 -27.77
N GLY A 836 -26.79 -5.23 -27.39
CA GLY A 836 -28.23 -5.08 -27.12
C GLY A 836 -29.18 -5.22 -28.31
N MET A 837 -29.03 -6.26 -29.14
CA MET A 837 -29.99 -6.65 -30.17
C MET A 837 -29.97 -8.17 -30.32
N ASP A 838 -30.85 -8.89 -29.62
CA ASP A 838 -31.20 -10.23 -30.07
C ASP A 838 -32.70 -10.45 -30.02
N ILE A 839 -33.22 -10.76 -31.20
CA ILE A 839 -34.60 -11.08 -31.54
C ILE A 839 -34.92 -12.44 -30.91
N ILE A 840 -35.99 -12.54 -30.13
CA ILE A 840 -36.47 -13.79 -29.53
C ILE A 840 -36.87 -14.77 -30.66
N PRO A 841 -36.20 -15.92 -30.86
CA PRO A 841 -36.72 -16.97 -31.72
C PRO A 841 -37.69 -17.81 -30.89
N ILE A 842 -38.94 -17.83 -31.33
CA ILE A 842 -39.95 -18.79 -30.89
C ILE A 842 -39.64 -20.11 -31.62
N ASP A 843 -38.79 -20.95 -31.05
CA ASP A 843 -38.97 -22.41 -31.13
C ASP A 843 -38.07 -23.15 -30.13
N ASN A 844 -38.71 -23.82 -29.17
CA ASN A 844 -38.08 -24.68 -28.18
C ASN A 844 -37.96 -26.09 -28.75
N GLN A 845 -36.80 -26.44 -29.28
CA GLN A 845 -36.27 -27.81 -29.31
C GLN A 845 -34.80 -27.77 -29.80
N ASN A 846 -33.88 -28.17 -28.92
CA ASN A 846 -32.43 -28.31 -29.13
C ASN A 846 -31.60 -27.02 -29.11
N ARG A 847 -31.44 -26.41 -27.93
CA ARG A 847 -30.30 -25.55 -27.63
C ARG A 847 -29.19 -26.44 -27.08
N GLU A 848 -28.15 -26.69 -27.87
CA GLU A 848 -26.90 -27.27 -27.38
C GLU A 848 -26.45 -26.50 -26.13
N GLU A 849 -25.99 -27.20 -25.08
CA GLU A 849 -25.53 -26.63 -23.82
C GLU A 849 -24.53 -25.50 -24.09
N SER A 850 -25.00 -24.25 -24.06
CA SER A 850 -24.13 -23.09 -24.20
C SER A 850 -23.13 -23.11 -23.05
N SER A 851 -21.84 -23.09 -23.35
CA SER A 851 -20.74 -23.13 -22.36
C SER A 851 -20.77 -22.03 -21.29
N TYR A 852 -21.68 -21.04 -21.45
CA TYR A 852 -21.88 -19.88 -20.59
C TYR A 852 -22.99 -20.04 -19.55
N CYS A 853 -23.82 -21.08 -19.63
CA CYS A 853 -24.96 -21.28 -18.73
C CYS A 853 -25.12 -22.76 -18.36
N ALA A 854 -25.26 -23.06 -17.07
CA ALA A 854 -25.50 -24.39 -16.55
C ALA A 854 -26.95 -24.56 -16.08
N SER A 855 -27.57 -25.69 -16.41
CA SER A 855 -28.89 -26.06 -15.87
C SER A 855 -28.74 -26.66 -14.47
N VAL A 856 -29.43 -26.10 -13.49
CA VAL A 856 -29.43 -26.53 -12.09
C VAL A 856 -30.84 -26.92 -11.69
N VAL A 857 -31.01 -28.10 -11.11
CA VAL A 857 -32.31 -28.56 -10.59
C VAL A 857 -32.24 -28.63 -9.07
N ILE A 858 -33.13 -27.90 -8.39
CA ILE A 858 -33.28 -27.95 -6.94
C ILE A 858 -34.36 -28.98 -6.62
N GLU A 859 -33.97 -30.07 -5.94
CA GLU A 859 -34.90 -31.11 -5.48
C GLU A 859 -35.31 -30.84 -4.03
N LEU A 860 -36.61 -30.66 -3.80
CA LEU A 860 -37.20 -30.34 -2.50
C LEU A 860 -38.09 -31.48 -2.04
N GLU A 861 -38.00 -31.84 -0.77
CA GLU A 861 -38.91 -32.79 -0.12
C GLU A 861 -39.76 -32.05 0.93
N PRO A 862 -40.97 -31.57 0.59
CA PRO A 862 -41.82 -30.84 1.54
C PRO A 862 -42.26 -31.73 2.69
N ARG A 863 -42.03 -31.27 3.93
CA ARG A 863 -42.62 -31.89 5.13
C ARG A 863 -43.98 -31.28 5.44
N GLU A 864 -44.21 -30.05 5.01
CA GLU A 864 -45.50 -29.36 5.05
C GLU A 864 -45.71 -28.56 3.75
N PRO A 865 -46.96 -28.35 3.30
CA PRO A 865 -47.27 -27.60 2.09
C PRO A 865 -47.22 -26.08 2.34
N SER A 866 -46.04 -25.58 2.74
CA SER A 866 -45.78 -24.17 3.05
C SER A 866 -44.76 -23.55 2.08
N PRO A 867 -45.10 -22.44 1.39
CA PRO A 867 -44.14 -21.65 0.60
C PRO A 867 -42.95 -21.18 1.44
N GLY A 868 -41.83 -20.85 0.78
CA GLY A 868 -40.63 -20.45 1.51
C GLY A 868 -39.51 -19.87 0.64
N LEU A 869 -38.43 -19.45 1.30
CA LEU A 869 -37.21 -18.97 0.66
C LEU A 869 -36.10 -20.02 0.82
N ILE A 870 -35.35 -20.23 -0.25
CA ILE A 870 -34.14 -21.05 -0.28
C ILE A 870 -32.98 -20.08 -0.39
N ASP A 871 -32.22 -19.97 0.69
CA ASP A 871 -30.94 -19.28 0.71
C ASP A 871 -29.94 -20.12 -0.09
N VAL A 872 -29.21 -19.43 -0.98
CA VAL A 872 -28.25 -20.03 -1.88
C VAL A 872 -26.88 -19.49 -1.52
N SER A 873 -25.90 -20.38 -1.39
CA SER A 873 -24.49 -19.97 -1.34
C SER A 873 -23.66 -20.78 -2.32
N VAL A 874 -22.69 -20.10 -2.91
CA VAL A 874 -21.82 -20.68 -3.93
C VAL A 874 -20.38 -20.68 -3.43
N ALA A 875 -19.66 -21.76 -3.72
CA ALA A 875 -18.22 -21.85 -3.58
C ALA A 875 -17.62 -22.37 -4.89
N ALA A 876 -16.61 -21.68 -5.42
CA ALA A 876 -15.97 -22.08 -6.68
C ALA A 876 -14.48 -21.69 -6.70
N ASN A 877 -13.73 -22.33 -7.58
CA ASN A 877 -12.34 -21.98 -7.83
C ASN A 877 -12.25 -21.09 -9.08
N THR A 878 -11.59 -19.94 -8.95
CA THR A 878 -11.25 -19.09 -10.10
C THR A 878 -10.05 -19.67 -10.87
N GLU A 879 -9.80 -19.17 -12.07
CA GLU A 879 -8.60 -19.51 -12.87
C GLU A 879 -7.28 -19.29 -12.12
N ASN A 880 -7.27 -18.32 -11.20
CA ASN A 880 -6.14 -17.99 -10.34
C ASN A 880 -6.07 -18.87 -9.08
N CYS A 881 -6.79 -19.99 -9.02
CA CYS A 881 -6.83 -20.89 -7.85
C CYS A 881 -7.25 -20.20 -6.53
N GLN A 882 -7.98 -19.08 -6.62
CA GLN A 882 -8.60 -18.45 -5.47
C GLN A 882 -9.98 -19.09 -5.26
N VAL A 883 -10.33 -19.35 -4.01
CA VAL A 883 -11.66 -19.85 -3.65
C VAL A 883 -12.56 -18.65 -3.48
N LEU A 884 -13.54 -18.50 -4.37
CA LEU A 884 -14.65 -17.57 -4.18
C LEU A 884 -15.73 -18.29 -3.36
N SER A 885 -16.25 -17.63 -2.33
CA SER A 885 -17.36 -18.16 -1.55
C SER A 885 -18.24 -17.03 -1.06
N GLY A 886 -19.55 -17.14 -1.26
CA GLY A 886 -20.48 -16.12 -0.81
C GLY A 886 -21.95 -16.48 -1.01
N PRO A 887 -22.86 -15.72 -0.40
CA PRO A 887 -24.29 -15.85 -0.64
C PRO A 887 -24.66 -15.34 -2.04
N LEU A 888 -25.71 -15.92 -2.64
CA LEU A 888 -26.37 -15.46 -3.86
C LEU A 888 -27.80 -15.03 -3.55
N LYS A 889 -28.50 -14.47 -4.54
CA LYS A 889 -29.91 -14.14 -4.43
C LYS A 889 -30.74 -15.40 -4.07
N PRO A 890 -31.59 -15.36 -3.03
CA PRO A 890 -32.37 -16.52 -2.63
C PRO A 890 -33.44 -16.87 -3.67
N ILE A 891 -33.77 -18.16 -3.76
CA ILE A 891 -34.80 -18.70 -4.66
C ILE A 891 -36.10 -18.89 -3.89
N THR A 892 -37.18 -18.36 -4.45
CA THR A 892 -38.51 -18.40 -3.84
C THR A 892 -39.25 -19.65 -4.26
N VAL A 893 -39.88 -20.35 -3.32
CA VAL A 893 -40.76 -21.50 -3.54
C VAL A 893 -42.20 -21.07 -3.32
N GLY A 894 -43.02 -21.14 -4.36
CA GLY A 894 -44.44 -20.80 -4.29
C GLY A 894 -45.31 -21.98 -3.87
N ILE A 895 -46.58 -21.72 -3.55
CA ILE A 895 -47.55 -22.79 -3.25
C ILE A 895 -47.84 -23.59 -4.52
N GLU A 896 -47.80 -22.94 -5.68
CA GLU A 896 -48.02 -23.55 -7.00
C GLU A 896 -46.93 -24.55 -7.41
N ASP A 897 -45.72 -24.43 -6.88
CA ASP A 897 -44.65 -25.42 -7.10
C ASP A 897 -44.98 -26.76 -6.43
N MET A 898 -45.87 -26.75 -5.44
CA MET A 898 -46.30 -27.94 -4.69
C MET A 898 -47.52 -28.64 -5.30
N PHE A 899 -48.08 -28.09 -6.38
CA PHE A 899 -49.26 -28.66 -7.01
C PHE A 899 -48.91 -29.94 -7.76
N MET A 900 -49.43 -31.05 -7.26
CA MET A 900 -49.21 -32.38 -7.83
C MET A 900 -50.56 -33.04 -8.16
N LYS A 901 -50.53 -34.00 -9.09
CA LYS A 901 -51.71 -34.83 -9.36
C LYS A 901 -51.81 -35.92 -8.29
N ALA A 902 -53.05 -36.22 -7.87
CA ALA A 902 -53.30 -37.32 -6.97
C ALA A 902 -52.86 -38.66 -7.58
N SER A 903 -52.28 -39.55 -6.77
CA SER A 903 -51.83 -40.88 -7.20
C SER A 903 -52.99 -41.77 -7.67
N ILE A 904 -52.76 -42.53 -8.74
CA ILE A 904 -53.73 -43.47 -9.30
C ILE A 904 -53.36 -44.89 -8.83
N PRO A 905 -54.30 -45.64 -8.21
CA PRO A 905 -54.10 -47.06 -7.91
C PRO A 905 -53.88 -47.87 -9.19
N PRO A 906 -52.97 -48.86 -9.21
CA PRO A 906 -52.55 -49.55 -10.44
C PRO A 906 -53.68 -50.26 -11.21
N ASP A 907 -54.75 -50.71 -10.53
CA ASP A 907 -55.88 -51.44 -11.13
C ASP A 907 -57.06 -50.53 -11.54
N THR A 908 -56.80 -49.33 -12.06
CA THR A 908 -57.85 -48.34 -12.38
C THR A 908 -58.08 -48.21 -13.89
N PRO A 909 -59.19 -48.75 -14.43
CA PRO A 909 -59.40 -48.82 -15.89
C PRO A 909 -59.86 -47.50 -16.51
N ASN A 910 -60.59 -46.65 -15.78
CA ASN A 910 -61.05 -45.34 -16.24
C ASN A 910 -60.57 -44.24 -15.27
N VAL A 911 -59.47 -43.60 -15.66
CA VAL A 911 -58.79 -42.57 -14.85
C VAL A 911 -59.66 -41.32 -14.65
N ALA A 912 -60.44 -40.91 -15.65
CA ALA A 912 -61.27 -39.71 -15.56
C ALA A 912 -62.41 -39.89 -14.56
N MET A 913 -63.12 -41.03 -14.63
CA MET A 913 -64.17 -41.37 -13.66
C MET A 913 -63.60 -41.53 -12.24
N TYR A 914 -62.43 -42.17 -12.12
CA TYR A 914 -61.78 -42.31 -10.82
C TYR A 914 -61.47 -40.97 -10.15
N TYR A 915 -60.92 -39.99 -10.89
CA TYR A 915 -60.66 -38.67 -10.32
C TYR A 915 -61.94 -37.95 -9.91
N GLN A 916 -63.04 -38.12 -10.65
CA GLN A 916 -64.34 -37.54 -10.30
C GLN A 916 -64.92 -38.15 -9.02
N ASP A 917 -64.87 -39.47 -8.91
CA ASP A 917 -65.32 -40.19 -7.71
C ASP A 917 -64.43 -39.85 -6.50
N LEU A 918 -63.11 -39.75 -6.70
CA LEU A 918 -62.16 -39.32 -5.68
C LEU A 918 -62.39 -37.87 -5.23
N PHE A 919 -62.67 -36.94 -6.16
CA PHE A 919 -63.01 -35.56 -5.82
C PHE A 919 -64.27 -35.52 -4.96
N ARG A 920 -65.33 -36.24 -5.33
CA ARG A 920 -66.58 -36.29 -4.54
C ARG A 920 -66.32 -36.88 -3.15
N ALA A 921 -65.56 -37.96 -3.06
CA ALA A 921 -65.19 -38.60 -1.80
C ALA A 921 -64.38 -37.67 -0.87
N LEU A 922 -63.34 -37.00 -1.40
CA LEU A 922 -62.53 -36.03 -0.64
C LEU A 922 -63.33 -34.78 -0.29
N TRP A 923 -64.20 -34.31 -1.18
CA TRP A 923 -65.08 -33.16 -0.94
C TRP A 923 -66.01 -33.42 0.22
N GLU A 924 -66.66 -34.59 0.27
CA GLU A 924 -67.51 -35.01 1.39
C GLU A 924 -66.70 -35.27 2.67
N ALA A 925 -65.48 -35.84 2.56
CA ALA A 925 -64.64 -36.11 3.72
C ALA A 925 -64.06 -34.86 4.39
N CYS A 926 -63.81 -33.79 3.61
CA CYS A 926 -63.37 -32.49 4.14
C CYS A 926 -64.53 -31.64 4.71
N ASP A 927 -65.73 -32.20 4.80
CA ASP A 927 -66.91 -31.53 5.30
C ASP A 927 -67.01 -31.59 6.84
N SER A 928 -67.12 -30.43 7.49
CA SER A 928 -67.71 -30.21 8.83
C SER A 928 -68.46 -31.34 9.53
N SER A 929 -69.43 -31.84 8.78
CA SER A 929 -70.57 -32.62 9.23
C SER A 929 -70.44 -34.12 8.93
N SER A 930 -69.39 -34.56 8.24
CA SER A 930 -69.21 -35.96 7.89
C SER A 930 -68.54 -36.75 9.02
N ASN A 931 -69.04 -37.95 9.30
CA ASN A 931 -68.50 -38.86 10.32
C ASN A 931 -67.09 -39.41 9.98
N THR A 932 -66.54 -39.05 8.82
CA THR A 932 -65.25 -39.51 8.27
C THR A 932 -64.02 -38.86 8.91
N GLY A 933 -64.16 -37.71 9.59
CA GLY A 933 -63.03 -37.00 10.23
C GLY A 933 -62.41 -37.71 11.44
N ARG A 934 -62.98 -38.84 11.88
CA ARG A 934 -62.42 -39.69 12.95
C ARG A 934 -61.79 -40.98 12.42
N GLU A 935 -61.78 -41.19 11.11
CA GLU A 935 -61.14 -42.36 10.49
C GLU A 935 -59.67 -42.11 10.18
N THR A 936 -58.86 -43.16 10.34
CA THR A 936 -57.45 -43.16 9.99
C THR A 936 -57.21 -44.08 8.80
N PHE A 937 -56.59 -43.56 7.75
CA PHE A 937 -56.29 -44.28 6.52
C PHE A 937 -54.82 -44.73 6.53
N PRO A 938 -54.51 -46.02 6.30
CA PRO A 938 -53.14 -46.51 6.27
C PRO A 938 -52.38 -45.98 5.04
N LEU A 939 -51.12 -45.58 5.24
CA LEU A 939 -50.22 -45.13 4.18
C LEU A 939 -49.37 -46.30 3.64
N SER A 940 -48.83 -46.16 2.43
CA SER A 940 -47.92 -47.15 1.86
C SER A 940 -46.62 -47.25 2.67
N GLY A 941 -46.16 -48.48 2.93
CA GLY A 941 -45.03 -48.77 3.83
C GLY A 941 -45.45 -49.25 5.24
N GLY A 942 -46.74 -49.18 5.59
CA GLY A 942 -47.37 -49.98 6.66
C GLY A 942 -47.10 -49.55 8.11
N LYS A 943 -46.45 -48.40 8.35
CA LYS A 943 -46.16 -47.92 9.71
C LYS A 943 -46.93 -46.64 10.12
N GLY A 944 -47.34 -45.81 9.15
CA GLY A 944 -48.07 -44.56 9.39
C GLY A 944 -49.53 -44.59 8.90
N SER A 945 -50.36 -43.71 9.47
CA SER A 945 -51.74 -43.46 9.06
C SER A 945 -52.04 -41.96 8.91
N ALA A 946 -52.94 -41.60 7.99
CA ALA A 946 -53.42 -40.24 7.77
C ALA A 946 -54.86 -40.08 8.28
N ALA A 947 -55.19 -38.91 8.81
CA ALA A 947 -56.57 -38.52 9.16
C ALA A 947 -56.93 -37.24 8.39
N ILE A 948 -58.19 -37.13 7.96
CA ILE A 948 -58.67 -35.99 7.18
C ILE A 948 -59.35 -35.00 8.13
N ASN A 949 -58.75 -33.83 8.32
CA ASN A 949 -59.30 -32.74 9.13
C ASN A 949 -59.72 -31.59 8.22
N GLY A 950 -60.93 -31.69 7.68
CA GLY A 950 -61.45 -30.75 6.69
C GLY A 950 -61.72 -29.34 7.21
N THR A 951 -61.41 -28.36 6.37
CA THR A 951 -61.78 -26.94 6.52
C THR A 951 -62.40 -26.42 5.22
N ARG A 952 -63.19 -25.35 5.35
CA ARG A 952 -63.93 -24.75 4.23
C ARG A 952 -63.60 -23.26 4.13
N SER A 953 -63.46 -22.78 2.90
CA SER A 953 -63.37 -21.35 2.58
C SER A 953 -64.18 -21.04 1.31
N VAL A 954 -64.54 -19.78 1.12
CA VAL A 954 -65.26 -19.28 -0.06
C VAL A 954 -64.65 -17.98 -0.50
N LYS A 955 -64.28 -17.88 -1.78
CA LYS A 955 -63.74 -16.66 -2.39
C LYS A 955 -64.59 -16.27 -3.60
N LEU A 956 -64.96 -14.99 -3.69
CA LEU A 956 -65.63 -14.42 -4.86
C LEU A 956 -64.58 -13.75 -5.77
N MET A 957 -64.58 -14.10 -7.05
CA MET A 957 -63.69 -13.54 -8.06
C MET A 957 -64.52 -12.74 -9.06
N GLU A 958 -64.33 -11.42 -9.12
CA GLU A 958 -65.04 -10.51 -10.03
C GLU A 958 -64.35 -10.43 -11.40
N VAL A 959 -64.35 -11.56 -12.13
CA VAL A 959 -63.68 -11.68 -13.43
C VAL A 959 -64.59 -12.27 -14.49
N THR A 960 -64.36 -11.86 -15.74
CA THR A 960 -65.08 -12.42 -16.88
C THR A 960 -64.69 -13.89 -17.10
N PRO A 961 -65.62 -14.73 -17.60
CA PRO A 961 -65.36 -16.14 -17.92
C PRO A 961 -64.14 -16.35 -18.82
N LYS A 962 -63.89 -15.42 -19.75
CA LYS A 962 -62.76 -15.51 -20.69
C LYS A 962 -61.40 -15.44 -19.98
N VAL A 963 -61.26 -14.55 -19.00
CA VAL A 963 -60.03 -14.39 -18.21
C VAL A 963 -59.81 -15.61 -17.33
N LEU A 964 -60.87 -16.07 -16.65
CA LEU A 964 -60.82 -17.26 -15.81
C LEU A 964 -60.43 -18.51 -16.63
N ILE A 965 -61.10 -18.75 -17.76
CA ILE A 965 -60.84 -19.91 -18.62
C ILE A 965 -59.38 -19.89 -19.10
N GLY A 966 -58.88 -18.74 -19.56
CA GLY A 966 -57.50 -18.61 -19.99
C GLY A 966 -56.49 -18.88 -18.86
N ALA A 967 -56.78 -18.42 -17.64
CA ALA A 967 -55.92 -18.66 -16.48
C ALA A 967 -55.93 -20.14 -16.05
N VAL A 968 -57.10 -20.77 -16.02
CA VAL A 968 -57.23 -22.20 -15.72
C VAL A 968 -56.52 -23.04 -16.77
N GLU A 969 -56.73 -22.77 -18.06
CA GLU A 969 -56.08 -23.53 -19.14
C GLU A 969 -54.55 -23.42 -19.08
N ARG A 970 -54.02 -22.28 -18.63
CA ARG A 970 -52.59 -22.04 -18.51
C ARG A 970 -51.95 -22.67 -17.27
N TYR A 971 -52.60 -22.61 -16.11
CA TYR A 971 -51.98 -22.96 -14.83
C TYR A 971 -52.61 -24.16 -14.13
N LEU A 972 -53.90 -24.42 -14.33
CA LEU A 972 -54.66 -25.46 -13.59
C LEU A 972 -55.19 -26.61 -14.46
N ALA A 973 -55.01 -26.56 -15.78
CA ALA A 973 -55.58 -27.52 -16.73
C ALA A 973 -55.32 -28.98 -16.36
N SER A 974 -54.15 -29.27 -15.79
CA SER A 974 -53.74 -30.62 -15.42
C SER A 974 -54.48 -31.20 -14.20
N PHE A 975 -55.10 -30.32 -13.38
CA PHE A 975 -55.76 -30.64 -12.12
C PHE A 975 -57.30 -30.58 -12.22
N VAL A 976 -57.84 -30.16 -13.37
CA VAL A 976 -59.27 -30.18 -13.62
C VAL A 976 -59.75 -31.63 -13.71
N VAL A 977 -60.83 -31.95 -13.00
CA VAL A 977 -61.37 -33.31 -12.89
C VAL A 977 -62.69 -33.48 -13.64
N SER A 978 -63.58 -32.51 -13.51
CA SER A 978 -64.86 -32.52 -14.22
C SER A 978 -65.35 -31.11 -14.50
N VAL A 979 -66.06 -30.95 -15.61
CA VAL A 979 -66.75 -29.71 -15.98
C VAL A 979 -68.21 -30.03 -16.24
N ALA A 980 -69.10 -29.23 -15.65
CA ALA A 980 -70.55 -29.35 -15.79
C ALA A 980 -71.15 -28.05 -16.35
N GLY A 981 -72.23 -28.16 -17.14
CA GLY A 981 -72.96 -27.01 -17.70
C GLY A 981 -72.65 -26.74 -19.17
N ASP A 982 -73.68 -26.77 -20.02
CA ASP A 982 -73.53 -26.85 -21.48
C ASP A 982 -72.74 -25.68 -22.09
N SER A 983 -72.86 -24.47 -21.53
CA SER A 983 -72.13 -23.29 -21.99
C SER A 983 -70.63 -23.41 -21.73
N LEU A 984 -70.23 -23.81 -20.52
CA LEU A 984 -68.83 -23.97 -20.14
C LEU A 984 -68.19 -25.19 -20.83
N VAL A 985 -68.94 -26.29 -20.96
CA VAL A 985 -68.50 -27.52 -21.66
C VAL A 985 -68.19 -27.22 -23.13
N THR A 986 -69.04 -26.46 -23.81
CA THR A 986 -68.85 -26.14 -25.25
C THR A 986 -67.59 -25.31 -25.48
N ILE A 987 -67.32 -24.31 -24.62
CA ILE A 987 -66.15 -23.43 -24.75
C ILE A 987 -64.86 -24.21 -24.50
N LEU A 988 -64.76 -24.93 -23.38
CA LEU A 988 -63.53 -25.64 -23.00
C LEU A 988 -63.23 -26.83 -23.91
N ARG A 989 -64.26 -27.54 -24.39
CA ARG A 989 -64.10 -28.62 -25.37
C ARG A 989 -63.59 -28.08 -26.71
N GLY A 990 -63.98 -26.86 -27.09
CA GLY A 990 -63.52 -26.17 -28.30
C GLY A 990 -62.04 -25.76 -28.26
N ASN A 991 -61.52 -25.35 -27.09
CA ASN A 991 -60.11 -24.94 -26.93
C ASN A 991 -59.12 -26.12 -26.92
N GLY A 992 -59.56 -27.30 -26.49
CA GLY A 992 -58.77 -28.54 -26.58
C GLY A 992 -57.55 -28.63 -25.65
N VAL A 993 -57.41 -27.73 -24.66
CA VAL A 993 -56.30 -27.75 -23.68
C VAL A 993 -56.56 -28.75 -22.56
N ILE A 994 -57.79 -28.78 -22.01
CA ILE A 994 -58.19 -29.70 -20.94
C ILE A 994 -58.66 -31.03 -21.55
N LYS A 995 -58.02 -32.13 -21.17
CA LYS A 995 -58.29 -33.48 -21.69
C LYS A 995 -58.33 -34.50 -20.55
N ASN A 996 -58.96 -35.65 -20.80
CA ASN A 996 -59.06 -36.76 -19.85
C ASN A 996 -59.85 -36.43 -18.56
N ILE A 997 -60.94 -35.66 -18.71
CA ILE A 997 -61.85 -35.26 -17.62
C ILE A 997 -63.28 -35.73 -17.90
N VAL A 998 -64.14 -35.72 -16.88
CA VAL A 998 -65.56 -36.05 -17.06
C VAL A 998 -66.35 -34.79 -17.43
N TRP A 999 -67.05 -34.85 -18.57
CA TRP A 999 -67.95 -33.79 -19.03
C TRP A 999 -69.37 -34.14 -18.62
N GLU A 1000 -69.94 -33.39 -17.68
CA GLU A 1000 -71.32 -33.54 -17.23
C GLU A 1000 -72.20 -32.58 -18.06
N GLU A 1001 -72.78 -33.09 -19.16
CA GLU A 1001 -73.80 -32.38 -19.94
C GLU A 1001 -75.14 -32.51 -19.20
N SER A 1002 -75.83 -31.39 -18.98
CA SER A 1002 -77.13 -31.40 -18.30
C SER A 1002 -78.18 -32.04 -19.20
N VAL A 1003 -78.71 -33.20 -18.81
CA VAL A 1003 -79.97 -33.68 -19.38
C VAL A 1003 -81.05 -32.70 -18.90
N SER A 1004 -81.64 -31.96 -19.82
CA SER A 1004 -82.81 -31.13 -19.57
C SER A 1004 -83.93 -32.00 -19.01
N ASP A 1005 -84.20 -31.89 -17.72
CA ASP A 1005 -85.53 -32.19 -17.19
C ASP A 1005 -85.87 -31.22 -16.06
N ASP A 1006 -86.88 -30.40 -16.36
CA ASP A 1006 -87.58 -29.57 -15.40
C ASP A 1006 -88.32 -30.46 -14.38
N SER A 1007 -88.34 -29.98 -13.13
CA SER A 1007 -89.15 -30.47 -12.01
C SER A 1007 -88.71 -31.76 -11.31
N VAL A 1008 -88.21 -31.63 -10.07
CA VAL A 1008 -88.84 -32.14 -8.83
C VAL A 1008 -87.90 -31.81 -7.65
N GLY A 1009 -88.47 -31.18 -6.61
CA GLY A 1009 -88.09 -31.48 -5.22
C GLY A 1009 -87.07 -30.57 -4.55
N ALA A 1010 -87.47 -29.35 -4.22
CA ALA A 1010 -87.00 -28.70 -3.00
C ALA A 1010 -87.45 -29.55 -1.79
N ASP A 1011 -86.59 -30.44 -1.29
CA ASP A 1011 -86.55 -30.87 0.12
C ASP A 1011 -85.44 -31.90 0.34
N ALA A 1012 -84.26 -31.42 0.74
CA ALA A 1012 -83.37 -32.04 1.72
C ALA A 1012 -82.04 -31.25 1.75
N LEU A 1013 -81.98 -30.23 2.60
CA LEU A 1013 -80.92 -30.00 3.61
C LEU A 1013 -81.05 -28.57 4.20
N VAL A 1014 -82.05 -28.47 5.07
CA VAL A 1014 -82.14 -27.68 6.32
C VAL A 1014 -82.14 -26.13 6.22
N PRO A 1015 -83.09 -25.46 6.92
CA PRO A 1015 -83.49 -24.08 6.62
C PRO A 1015 -82.61 -23.06 7.35
N TYR A 1016 -82.27 -21.97 6.66
CA TYR A 1016 -81.93 -20.74 7.35
C TYR A 1016 -83.21 -19.93 7.57
N SER A 1017 -83.45 -19.64 8.84
CA SER A 1017 -84.53 -18.79 9.34
C SER A 1017 -84.57 -17.46 8.58
N LEU A 1018 -85.72 -17.19 7.97
CA LEU A 1018 -86.20 -15.84 7.69
C LEU A 1018 -86.38 -15.17 9.06
N ASP A 1019 -85.41 -14.39 9.51
CA ASP A 1019 -85.56 -13.27 10.46
C ASP A 1019 -84.18 -12.88 11.02
N SER A 1020 -83.44 -12.10 10.23
CA SER A 1020 -82.47 -11.11 10.70
C SER A 1020 -81.89 -10.36 9.50
N ASN A 1021 -82.71 -9.47 8.94
CA ASN A 1021 -82.18 -8.35 8.18
C ASN A 1021 -81.33 -7.49 9.13
N LEU A 1022 -80.01 -7.58 9.02
CA LEU A 1022 -79.10 -6.51 9.45
C LEU A 1022 -78.42 -5.96 8.21
N GLN A 1023 -79.09 -4.98 7.63
CA GLN A 1023 -78.53 -3.95 6.78
C GLN A 1023 -77.28 -3.36 7.46
N LEU A 1024 -76.16 -3.30 6.74
CA LEU A 1024 -75.11 -2.33 7.02
C LEU A 1024 -75.08 -1.32 5.87
N GLN A 1025 -75.27 -0.08 6.30
CA GLN A 1025 -75.61 1.12 5.55
C GLN A 1025 -74.49 1.52 4.59
N LEU A 1026 -74.84 1.79 3.33
CA LEU A 1026 -74.14 2.82 2.59
C LEU A 1026 -74.49 4.16 3.24
N ILE A 1027 -73.47 4.89 3.67
CA ILE A 1027 -73.55 6.32 3.88
C ILE A 1027 -73.11 6.96 2.56
N ASP A 1028 -74.07 7.61 1.90
CA ASP A 1028 -73.86 8.59 0.83
C ASP A 1028 -73.02 9.76 1.34
N ASP A 1029 -72.17 10.29 0.46
CA ASP A 1029 -72.01 11.73 0.26
C ASP A 1029 -71.47 11.95 -1.17
N ASP A 1030 -72.41 12.25 -2.08
CA ASP A 1030 -72.45 13.33 -3.09
C ASP A 1030 -71.12 13.74 -3.78
N ASP A 1031 -71.00 13.96 -5.11
CA ASP A 1031 -71.92 14.55 -6.08
C ASP A 1031 -71.14 14.53 -7.45
N ILE A 1032 -71.64 14.22 -8.66
CA ILE A 1032 -72.65 14.88 -9.51
C ILE A 1032 -73.00 13.96 -10.70
N GLY A 1033 -74.28 13.95 -11.10
CA GLY A 1033 -74.93 13.10 -12.13
C GLY A 1033 -74.38 13.16 -13.57
N VAL A 1034 -74.78 12.25 -14.48
CA VAL A 1034 -76.09 12.23 -15.16
C VAL A 1034 -76.45 10.82 -15.68
N SER A 1035 -77.77 10.54 -15.66
CA SER A 1035 -78.56 9.51 -16.37
C SER A 1035 -78.52 8.06 -15.89
N SER A 1036 -79.53 7.72 -15.08
CA SER A 1036 -80.06 6.37 -14.89
C SER A 1036 -80.64 5.79 -16.18
N GLU A 1037 -80.28 4.55 -16.52
CA GLU A 1037 -81.25 3.59 -17.02
C GLU A 1037 -81.13 2.29 -16.23
N ARG A 1038 -82.28 1.90 -15.68
CA ARG A 1038 -82.52 0.66 -14.94
C ARG A 1038 -82.23 -0.52 -15.86
N TYR A 1039 -81.35 -1.43 -15.44
CA TYR A 1039 -81.46 -2.83 -15.84
C TYR A 1039 -81.70 -3.66 -14.60
N GLY A 1040 -82.88 -4.27 -14.60
CA GLY A 1040 -83.39 -5.08 -13.51
C GLY A 1040 -82.64 -6.39 -13.36
N HIS A 1041 -83.03 -7.09 -12.31
CA HIS A 1041 -82.93 -8.53 -12.14
C HIS A 1041 -83.03 -9.30 -13.48
N GLU A 1042 -81.90 -9.57 -14.11
CA GLU A 1042 -81.74 -10.75 -14.94
C GLU A 1042 -81.10 -11.83 -14.07
N SER A 1043 -81.87 -12.90 -13.89
CA SER A 1043 -81.48 -14.15 -13.27
C SER A 1043 -80.07 -14.59 -13.66
N LYS A 1044 -79.29 -15.00 -12.66
CA LYS A 1044 -78.14 -15.90 -12.75
C LYS A 1044 -78.27 -16.84 -13.96
N ARG A 1045 -77.53 -16.57 -15.04
CA ARG A 1045 -77.15 -17.62 -15.99
C ARG A 1045 -75.82 -18.16 -15.49
N ASP A 1046 -75.89 -19.23 -14.70
CA ASP A 1046 -74.72 -20.01 -14.33
C ASP A 1046 -74.22 -20.67 -15.63
N MET A 1047 -72.98 -20.36 -16.05
CA MET A 1047 -72.39 -20.96 -17.26
C MET A 1047 -72.02 -22.42 -17.04
N GLY A 1048 -71.71 -22.78 -15.79
CA GLY A 1048 -71.33 -24.12 -15.40
C GLY A 1048 -70.47 -24.15 -14.14
N VAL A 1049 -70.03 -25.36 -13.78
CA VAL A 1049 -69.17 -25.63 -12.63
C VAL A 1049 -67.92 -26.36 -13.08
N MET A 1050 -66.76 -25.94 -12.57
CA MET A 1050 -65.49 -26.64 -12.74
C MET A 1050 -64.99 -27.19 -11.41
N ARG A 1051 -64.60 -28.46 -11.40
CA ARG A 1051 -64.02 -29.13 -10.22
C ARG A 1051 -62.53 -29.35 -10.45
N VAL A 1052 -61.70 -28.80 -9.55
CA VAL A 1052 -60.23 -28.89 -9.61
C VAL A 1052 -59.72 -29.58 -8.36
N MET A 1053 -58.88 -30.60 -8.54
CA MET A 1053 -58.31 -31.40 -7.46
C MET A 1053 -56.80 -31.34 -7.48
N ILE A 1054 -56.21 -30.79 -6.43
CA ILE A 1054 -54.77 -30.64 -6.30
C ILE A 1054 -54.31 -31.47 -5.10
N PHE A 1055 -53.33 -32.34 -5.32
CA PHE A 1055 -52.62 -33.01 -4.25
C PHE A 1055 -51.46 -32.12 -3.78
N LEU A 1056 -51.36 -31.94 -2.46
CA LEU A 1056 -50.32 -31.18 -1.79
C LEU A 1056 -49.45 -32.14 -0.96
N PRO A 1057 -48.17 -32.33 -1.34
CA PRO A 1057 -47.27 -33.16 -0.54
C PRO A 1057 -47.12 -32.56 0.88
N PRO A 1058 -47.00 -33.41 1.92
CA PRO A 1058 -46.83 -34.85 1.86
C PRO A 1058 -48.13 -35.67 1.69
N ARG A 1059 -49.31 -35.18 2.07
CA ARG A 1059 -50.54 -36.03 2.09
C ARG A 1059 -51.86 -35.26 2.03
N TYR A 1060 -51.80 -33.97 1.76
CA TYR A 1060 -52.92 -33.05 1.87
C TYR A 1060 -53.54 -32.77 0.51
N HIS A 1061 -54.71 -32.12 0.50
CA HIS A 1061 -55.52 -31.91 -0.67
C HIS A 1061 -56.08 -30.49 -0.67
N LEU A 1062 -56.12 -29.90 -1.86
CA LEU A 1062 -56.76 -28.62 -2.10
C LEU A 1062 -57.79 -28.80 -3.22
N LEU A 1063 -59.06 -28.59 -2.88
CA LEU A 1063 -60.19 -28.82 -3.75
C LEU A 1063 -60.88 -27.50 -4.08
N PHE A 1064 -61.03 -27.20 -5.36
CA PHE A 1064 -61.80 -26.05 -5.83
C PHE A 1064 -63.06 -26.51 -6.55
N LEU A 1065 -64.19 -25.93 -6.15
CA LEU A 1065 -65.44 -25.97 -6.88
C LEU A 1065 -65.75 -24.55 -7.34
N MET A 1066 -65.49 -24.29 -8.62
CA MET A 1066 -65.62 -22.98 -9.26
C MET A 1066 -66.96 -22.88 -9.97
N GLU A 1067 -67.87 -22.07 -9.45
CA GLU A 1067 -69.17 -21.76 -10.05
C GLU A 1067 -69.02 -20.54 -10.94
N VAL A 1068 -69.01 -20.75 -12.26
CA VAL A 1068 -68.69 -19.72 -13.26
C VAL A 1068 -69.99 -19.05 -13.71
N GLY A 1069 -70.17 -17.78 -13.37
CA GLY A 1069 -71.24 -16.94 -13.88
C GLY A 1069 -70.76 -15.98 -14.98
N CYS A 1070 -71.68 -15.27 -15.62
CA CYS A 1070 -71.34 -14.33 -16.71
C CYS A 1070 -70.45 -13.14 -16.29
N ALA A 1071 -70.48 -12.74 -15.01
CA ALA A 1071 -69.79 -11.55 -14.49
C ALA A 1071 -68.85 -11.84 -13.31
N SER A 1072 -69.07 -12.92 -12.56
CA SER A 1072 -68.25 -13.29 -11.41
C SER A 1072 -68.23 -14.80 -11.24
N THR A 1073 -67.20 -15.30 -10.54
CA THR A 1073 -67.01 -16.72 -10.24
C THR A 1073 -66.91 -16.92 -8.73
N LEU A 1074 -67.74 -17.82 -8.20
CA LEU A 1074 -67.69 -18.21 -6.80
C LEU A 1074 -66.83 -19.46 -6.65
N VAL A 1075 -65.70 -19.35 -5.95
CA VAL A 1075 -64.79 -20.47 -5.68
C VAL A 1075 -65.04 -20.98 -4.27
N ARG A 1076 -65.63 -22.17 -4.17
CA ARG A 1076 -65.73 -22.91 -2.90
C ARG A 1076 -64.49 -23.77 -2.74
N ILE A 1077 -63.79 -23.60 -1.62
CA ILE A 1077 -62.51 -24.25 -1.34
C ILE A 1077 -62.70 -25.22 -0.17
N ARG A 1078 -62.21 -26.45 -0.32
CA ARG A 1078 -62.07 -27.41 0.78
C ARG A 1078 -60.65 -27.95 0.84
N THR A 1079 -60.10 -28.06 2.04
CA THR A 1079 -58.77 -28.62 2.28
C THR A 1079 -58.71 -29.32 3.63
N ASP A 1080 -57.88 -30.34 3.73
CA ASP A 1080 -57.53 -31.04 4.96
C ASP A 1080 -56.28 -30.45 5.65
N HIS A 1081 -55.77 -29.31 5.16
CA HIS A 1081 -54.68 -28.55 5.74
C HIS A 1081 -54.95 -27.04 5.73
N TRP A 1082 -55.69 -26.57 6.74
CA TRP A 1082 -56.11 -25.16 6.83
C TRP A 1082 -54.99 -24.11 6.70
N PRO A 1083 -53.72 -24.33 7.14
CA PRO A 1083 -52.67 -23.32 7.01
C PRO A 1083 -52.38 -22.93 5.55
N CYS A 1084 -52.66 -23.80 4.56
CA CYS A 1084 -52.41 -23.44 3.17
C CYS A 1084 -53.36 -22.38 2.63
N LEU A 1085 -54.52 -22.16 3.26
CA LEU A 1085 -55.54 -21.21 2.77
C LEU A 1085 -55.02 -19.77 2.68
N ALA A 1086 -54.11 -19.37 3.58
CA ALA A 1086 -53.49 -18.05 3.56
C ALA A 1086 -52.73 -17.78 2.24
N TYR A 1087 -52.08 -18.81 1.67
CA TYR A 1087 -51.33 -18.71 0.42
C TYR A 1087 -52.23 -18.88 -0.81
N VAL A 1088 -53.37 -19.56 -0.64
CA VAL A 1088 -54.33 -19.81 -1.74
C VAL A 1088 -55.09 -18.54 -2.10
N ASP A 1089 -55.40 -17.67 -1.14
CA ASP A 1089 -56.06 -16.38 -1.43
C ASP A 1089 -55.19 -15.50 -2.34
N GLU A 1090 -53.90 -15.37 -2.03
CA GLU A 1090 -52.93 -14.61 -2.84
C GLU A 1090 -52.69 -15.26 -4.21
N TYR A 1091 -52.64 -16.60 -4.25
CA TYR A 1091 -52.55 -17.34 -5.51
C TYR A 1091 -53.77 -17.08 -6.42
N LEU A 1092 -54.99 -17.13 -5.88
CA LEU A 1092 -56.20 -16.90 -6.67
C LEU A 1092 -56.31 -15.45 -7.17
N GLU A 1093 -55.84 -14.47 -6.39
CA GLU A 1093 -55.76 -13.08 -6.84
C GLU A 1093 -54.71 -12.89 -7.94
N ALA A 1094 -53.52 -13.48 -7.79
CA ALA A 1094 -52.47 -13.43 -8.81
C ALA A 1094 -52.79 -14.23 -10.08
N LEU A 1095 -53.63 -15.26 -9.96
CA LEU A 1095 -54.07 -16.10 -11.08
C LEU A 1095 -54.87 -15.31 -12.13
N ILE A 1096 -55.54 -14.24 -11.71
CA ILE A 1096 -56.42 -13.41 -12.56
C ILE A 1096 -55.87 -12.01 -12.88
N SER A 1097 -54.77 -11.60 -12.25
CA SER A 1097 -54.03 -10.38 -12.56
C SER A 1097 -53.14 -10.56 -13.78
#